data_AF-A0A7S0A6H1-F1
#
_entry.id   AF-A0A7S0A6H1-F1
#
_cell.length_a   1.000
_cell.length_b   1.000
_cell.length_c   1.000
_cell.angle_alpha   90.00
_cell.angle_beta   90.00
_cell.angle_gamma   90.00
#
_symmetry.space_group_name_H-M   'P 1'
#
loop_
_entity.id
_entity.type
_entity.pdbx_description
1 polymer ?
#
loop_
_entity_poly.entity_id
_entity_poly.type
_entity_poly.pdbx_seq_one_letter_code
_entity_poly.pdbx_strand_id
1 'polypeptide(L)'
;DYLEGLIADALSKGANLVNADAGGGSRAGSLFMPAVIYPVDPTMRVFGEEQFGPVVPIAKFCSASEVDAAVRASWNGQQAAIFTRDPGAAASLVDMLSAVVGRINLNAQCSRGPDVFPFSGRRSSAMGTMSVTEALRAFSVETIAAFPDNDVNRKLAEGVEAKARFLQPIDRAPASSDGVKDLAPGFTGDVPKPRALESQTTGAFKCPALLPASVSASDVAYKAKPSIDGCFKFVAGERMEFKGDTTEVTSPIVDLETGKRAVIGRVAAFSEADSVQAVEAAARAWDKGQGLWPQMSLAERIAAMERFVELLRPSRESIVNALMWEICKNSSDAAAEFDRTMTFVGAVIGSLTASDSVEPFGKWTTVSGVRGRVRRGPVGVTMMLAPFNYPLNEMYAMMMPALLMGNVIVLKLPAVGGLAHLLTIDAIQGAFPPGTVNFVTGAGRRTMGPIMSTGLVDCLGFIGGAKATDALIKQHPQPHRLKVFSQLEGKNIAVVLPDADLEVAAKQILLGSLTYNGQRCTACKLIMAHASVADALTEKVTAAVNALKKGLPWEGANITPLPEPSKPDYLEGLIADALSKGANLVNADAGGGSRAGSLFMPAVIYPVDPTMRVFGEEQFGPVVPIAKFCSASEVDAAVRASWNGQQAAIFTQDPE
;
A
#
# COMPACT_ATOMS: atom_id res chain seq x y z
N ASP A 1 -7.51 -25.68 17.18
CA ASP A 1 -6.36 -25.85 18.08
C ASP A 1 -5.95 -24.56 18.80
N TYR A 2 -5.26 -23.59 18.17
CA TYR A 2 -4.81 -22.36 18.85
C TYR A 2 -5.97 -21.57 19.51
N LEU A 3 -7.00 -21.27 18.75
CA LEU A 3 -8.17 -20.47 19.17
C LEU A 3 -9.05 -21.20 20.20
N GLU A 4 -9.22 -22.52 20.06
CA GLU A 4 -9.87 -23.39 21.06
C GLU A 4 -9.13 -23.31 22.38
N GLY A 5 -7.79 -23.28 22.34
CA GLY A 5 -6.95 -23.10 23.51
C GLY A 5 -7.14 -21.73 24.18
N LEU A 6 -7.36 -20.65 23.42
CA LEU A 6 -7.66 -19.33 23.97
C LEU A 6 -9.03 -19.28 24.66
N ILE A 7 -10.02 -19.95 24.08
CA ILE A 7 -11.39 -20.03 24.63
C ILE A 7 -11.40 -20.90 25.87
N ALA A 8 -10.88 -22.13 25.78
CA ALA A 8 -10.85 -23.05 26.91
C ALA A 8 -10.15 -22.42 28.12
N ASP A 9 -9.05 -21.69 27.88
CA ASP A 9 -8.38 -20.90 28.90
C ASP A 9 -9.30 -19.84 29.53
N ALA A 10 -9.95 -19.00 28.71
CA ALA A 10 -10.83 -17.94 29.21
C ALA A 10 -12.06 -18.48 29.96
N LEU A 11 -12.67 -19.56 29.48
CA LEU A 11 -13.81 -20.22 30.14
C LEU A 11 -13.40 -20.86 31.47
N SER A 12 -12.23 -21.49 31.52
CA SER A 12 -11.70 -22.05 32.77
C SER A 12 -11.44 -20.99 33.83
N LYS A 13 -11.30 -19.73 33.42
CA LYS A 13 -11.04 -18.55 34.27
C LYS A 13 -12.28 -17.71 34.55
N GLY A 14 -13.47 -18.19 34.15
CA GLY A 14 -14.75 -17.59 34.53
C GLY A 14 -15.32 -16.59 33.52
N ALA A 15 -14.72 -16.44 32.33
CA ALA A 15 -15.42 -15.80 31.23
C ALA A 15 -16.53 -16.72 30.70
N ASN A 16 -17.52 -16.12 30.06
CA ASN A 16 -18.55 -16.86 29.37
C ASN A 16 -18.33 -16.76 27.87
N LEU A 17 -18.61 -17.84 27.19
CA LEU A 17 -18.80 -17.84 25.76
C LEU A 17 -20.23 -17.33 25.51
N VAL A 18 -20.36 -16.03 25.27
CA VAL A 18 -21.65 -15.32 25.20
C VAL A 18 -22.54 -15.88 24.11
N ASN A 19 -21.93 -16.39 23.06
CA ASN A 19 -22.60 -17.00 21.94
C ASN A 19 -22.37 -18.53 21.88
N ALA A 20 -22.21 -19.20 23.03
CA ALA A 20 -22.09 -20.67 23.10
C ALA A 20 -23.26 -21.39 22.42
N ASP A 21 -24.47 -20.89 22.62
CA ASP A 21 -25.70 -21.47 22.05
C ASP A 21 -25.77 -21.34 20.52
N ALA A 22 -25.04 -20.38 19.95
CA ALA A 22 -24.85 -20.24 18.51
C ALA A 22 -23.63 -21.02 17.99
N GLY A 23 -23.05 -21.87 18.84
CA GLY A 23 -21.88 -22.68 18.51
C GLY A 23 -20.55 -21.91 18.58
N GLY A 24 -20.49 -20.74 19.24
CA GLY A 24 -19.26 -19.98 19.39
C GLY A 24 -18.14 -20.85 19.96
N GLY A 25 -16.93 -20.75 19.40
CA GLY A 25 -15.76 -21.53 19.83
C GLY A 25 -15.68 -22.98 19.35
N SER A 26 -16.70 -23.48 18.65
CA SER A 26 -16.66 -24.80 17.99
C SER A 26 -15.90 -24.75 16.66
N ARG A 27 -15.44 -25.90 16.12
CA ARG A 27 -14.74 -25.96 14.82
C ARG A 27 -15.14 -27.13 13.96
N ALA A 28 -15.01 -26.97 12.64
CA ALA A 28 -15.14 -28.03 11.64
C ALA A 28 -14.01 -27.92 10.60
N GLY A 29 -12.97 -28.75 10.74
CA GLY A 29 -11.75 -28.59 9.93
C GLY A 29 -11.00 -27.31 10.31
N SER A 30 -10.69 -26.46 9.32
CA SER A 30 -10.07 -25.13 9.53
C SER A 30 -11.08 -24.01 9.81
N LEU A 31 -12.38 -24.33 9.73
CA LEU A 31 -13.46 -23.40 10.08
C LEU A 31 -13.60 -23.32 11.60
N PHE A 32 -13.49 -22.12 12.15
CA PHE A 32 -13.63 -21.85 13.58
C PHE A 32 -14.86 -20.95 13.78
N MET A 33 -15.87 -21.44 14.47
CA MET A 33 -17.09 -20.68 14.74
C MET A 33 -16.75 -19.52 15.66
N PRO A 34 -17.10 -18.30 15.27
CA PRO A 34 -16.68 -17.16 16.03
C PRO A 34 -17.15 -17.15 17.48
N ALA A 35 -16.26 -16.82 18.40
CA ALA A 35 -16.46 -16.95 19.83
C ALA A 35 -16.44 -15.56 20.47
N VAL A 36 -17.53 -15.17 21.09
CA VAL A 36 -17.51 -13.98 21.93
C VAL A 36 -17.33 -14.40 23.35
N ILE A 37 -16.26 -13.93 23.91
CA ILE A 37 -15.89 -14.20 25.27
C ILE A 37 -16.15 -12.93 26.05
N TYR A 38 -16.97 -13.04 27.09
CA TYR A 38 -17.26 -11.95 28.00
C TYR A 38 -17.74 -12.46 29.36
N PRO A 39 -17.42 -11.76 30.45
CA PRO A 39 -16.38 -10.74 30.50
C PRO A 39 -14.99 -11.40 30.40
N VAL A 40 -14.10 -10.85 29.57
CA VAL A 40 -12.68 -11.23 29.59
C VAL A 40 -11.93 -10.32 30.55
N ASP A 41 -11.01 -10.91 31.31
CA ASP A 41 -10.11 -10.20 32.19
C ASP A 41 -8.62 -10.53 31.87
N PRO A 42 -7.67 -9.76 32.43
CA PRO A 42 -6.24 -9.91 32.12
C PRO A 42 -5.61 -11.26 32.45
N THR A 43 -6.25 -12.10 33.27
CA THR A 43 -5.72 -13.43 33.58
C THR A 43 -5.88 -14.40 32.41
N MET A 44 -6.73 -14.06 31.43
CA MET A 44 -7.10 -14.91 30.31
C MET A 44 -6.20 -14.65 29.10
N ARG A 45 -5.73 -15.71 28.44
CA ARG A 45 -4.83 -15.62 27.28
C ARG A 45 -5.39 -14.75 26.17
N VAL A 46 -6.69 -14.88 25.90
CA VAL A 46 -7.42 -14.10 24.90
C VAL A 46 -7.41 -12.59 25.17
N PHE A 47 -7.14 -12.14 26.39
CA PHE A 47 -7.03 -10.71 26.69
C PHE A 47 -5.74 -10.09 26.11
N GLY A 48 -4.64 -10.85 26.09
CA GLY A 48 -3.31 -10.37 25.68
C GLY A 48 -2.75 -10.97 24.39
N GLU A 49 -3.15 -12.20 24.03
CA GLU A 49 -2.69 -12.90 22.82
C GLU A 49 -3.55 -12.52 21.62
N GLU A 50 -2.92 -12.19 20.48
CA GLU A 50 -3.63 -11.88 19.24
C GLU A 50 -4.38 -13.13 18.76
N GLN A 51 -5.67 -12.99 18.50
CA GLN A 51 -6.48 -14.16 18.17
C GLN A 51 -6.25 -14.54 16.71
N PHE A 52 -6.25 -13.59 15.77
CA PHE A 52 -6.13 -13.87 14.33
C PHE A 52 -7.00 -15.05 13.85
N GLY A 53 -8.07 -15.25 14.58
CA GLY A 53 -9.19 -16.10 14.32
C GLY A 53 -10.34 -15.56 15.17
N PRO A 54 -11.56 -16.03 14.98
CA PRO A 54 -12.76 -15.25 15.21
C PRO A 54 -13.22 -15.15 16.67
N VAL A 55 -12.31 -14.80 17.57
CA VAL A 55 -12.48 -14.87 19.01
C VAL A 55 -12.41 -13.47 19.61
N VAL A 56 -13.57 -12.95 20.00
CA VAL A 56 -13.88 -11.61 20.50
C VAL A 56 -13.83 -11.55 22.02
N PRO A 57 -12.69 -11.20 22.63
CA PRO A 57 -12.65 -10.76 24.00
C PRO A 57 -13.31 -9.40 24.13
N ILE A 58 -14.42 -9.37 24.87
CA ILE A 58 -15.00 -8.14 25.39
C ILE A 58 -14.65 -8.10 26.87
N ALA A 59 -13.88 -7.09 27.25
CA ALA A 59 -13.64 -6.77 28.65
C ALA A 59 -14.61 -5.67 29.07
N LYS A 60 -15.23 -5.83 30.24
CA LYS A 60 -15.83 -4.68 30.91
C LYS A 60 -14.70 -3.84 31.48
N PHE A 61 -14.90 -2.54 31.49
CA PHE A 61 -14.10 -1.65 32.30
C PHE A 61 -15.05 -0.67 32.99
N CYS A 62 -14.73 -0.29 34.22
CA CYS A 62 -15.48 0.72 34.96
C CYS A 62 -14.77 2.08 34.98
N SER A 63 -13.53 2.12 34.50
CA SER A 63 -12.70 3.31 34.49
C SER A 63 -11.71 3.30 33.33
N ALA A 64 -11.31 4.49 32.88
CA ALA A 64 -10.26 4.63 31.87
C ALA A 64 -8.90 4.04 32.33
N SER A 65 -8.66 3.96 33.65
CA SER A 65 -7.46 3.36 34.25
C SER A 65 -7.36 1.85 33.98
N GLU A 66 -8.50 1.14 33.95
CA GLU A 66 -8.52 -0.29 33.63
C GLU A 66 -8.20 -0.54 32.15
N VAL A 67 -8.65 0.34 31.26
CA VAL A 67 -8.30 0.31 29.83
C VAL A 67 -6.80 0.59 29.65
N ASP A 68 -6.24 1.54 30.39
CA ASP A 68 -4.81 1.84 30.37
C ASP A 68 -3.96 0.62 30.77
N ALA A 69 -4.31 -0.03 31.89
CA ALA A 69 -3.63 -1.24 32.36
C ALA A 69 -3.70 -2.37 31.32
N ALA A 70 -4.84 -2.53 30.66
CA ALA A 70 -5.07 -3.55 29.64
C ALA A 70 -4.18 -3.35 28.41
N VAL A 71 -4.16 -2.13 27.86
CA VAL A 71 -3.45 -1.83 26.62
C VAL A 71 -1.93 -1.86 26.84
N ARG A 72 -1.45 -1.48 28.03
CA ARG A 72 -0.03 -1.58 28.42
C ARG A 72 0.47 -3.02 28.54
N ALA A 73 -0.38 -3.95 28.97
CA ALA A 73 -0.03 -5.37 29.11
C ALA A 73 0.04 -6.11 27.76
N SER A 74 -0.64 -5.59 26.72
CA SER A 74 -0.66 -6.22 25.39
C SER A 74 0.69 -6.09 24.67
N TRP A 75 0.95 -6.94 23.65
CA TRP A 75 2.06 -6.76 22.69
C TRP A 75 1.58 -6.45 21.26
N ASN A 76 0.34 -5.97 21.07
CA ASN A 76 -0.19 -5.50 19.77
C ASN A 76 -0.67 -4.03 19.84
N GLY A 77 -0.49 -3.22 18.79
CA GLY A 77 -0.69 -1.77 18.94
C GLY A 77 -0.92 -1.02 17.64
N GLN A 78 -1.78 -1.53 16.74
CA GLN A 78 -1.95 -0.89 15.44
C GLN A 78 -2.82 0.37 15.52
N GLN A 79 -4.07 0.25 15.94
CA GLN A 79 -4.98 1.38 16.06
C GLN A 79 -5.94 1.16 17.23
N ALA A 80 -6.52 2.24 17.74
CA ALA A 80 -7.69 2.21 18.62
C ALA A 80 -8.81 3.06 18.00
N ALA A 81 -10.04 2.71 18.33
CA ALA A 81 -11.20 3.53 18.03
C ALA A 81 -11.91 3.83 19.35
N ILE A 82 -12.17 5.11 19.59
CA ILE A 82 -12.88 5.61 20.74
C ILE A 82 -14.26 6.06 20.26
N PHE A 83 -15.27 5.47 20.85
CA PHE A 83 -16.68 5.78 20.61
C PHE A 83 -17.23 6.43 21.86
N THR A 84 -17.62 7.69 21.75
CA THR A 84 -18.17 8.46 22.86
C THR A 84 -18.81 9.76 22.37
N ARG A 85 -19.81 10.23 23.12
CA ARG A 85 -20.42 11.55 22.96
C ARG A 85 -19.85 12.60 23.93
N ASP A 86 -18.99 12.18 24.86
CA ASP A 86 -18.34 13.03 25.86
C ASP A 86 -16.90 13.38 25.46
N PRO A 87 -16.61 14.65 25.11
CA PRO A 87 -15.27 15.12 24.77
C PRO A 87 -14.24 14.96 25.90
N GLY A 88 -14.66 15.01 27.17
CA GLY A 88 -13.77 14.85 28.32
C GLY A 88 -13.27 13.41 28.44
N ALA A 89 -14.17 12.43 28.31
CA ALA A 89 -13.83 11.02 28.25
C ALA A 89 -12.96 10.69 27.02
N ALA A 90 -13.29 11.26 25.86
CA ALA A 90 -12.51 11.10 24.64
C ALA A 90 -11.06 11.59 24.83
N ALA A 91 -10.88 12.81 25.35
CA ALA A 91 -9.55 13.40 25.56
C ALA A 91 -8.69 12.53 26.48
N SER A 92 -9.25 12.05 27.60
CA SER A 92 -8.53 11.20 28.55
C SER A 92 -8.09 9.86 27.93
N LEU A 93 -8.93 9.25 27.08
CA LEU A 93 -8.60 8.01 26.38
C LEU A 93 -7.61 8.25 25.23
N VAL A 94 -7.71 9.38 24.52
CA VAL A 94 -6.75 9.77 23.47
C VAL A 94 -5.35 9.91 24.06
N ASP A 95 -5.22 10.66 25.15
CA ASP A 95 -3.94 10.88 25.83
C ASP A 95 -3.30 9.55 26.24
N MET A 96 -4.11 8.66 26.82
CA MET A 96 -3.68 7.32 27.25
C MET A 96 -3.26 6.43 26.06
N LEU A 97 -4.08 6.34 25.01
CA LEU A 97 -3.86 5.43 23.89
C LEU A 97 -2.75 5.91 22.94
N SER A 98 -2.44 7.22 22.94
CA SER A 98 -1.48 7.83 22.01
C SER A 98 -0.08 7.21 22.09
N ALA A 99 0.28 6.64 23.25
CA ALA A 99 1.56 6.03 23.52
C ALA A 99 1.63 4.52 23.20
N VAL A 100 0.52 3.89 22.82
CA VAL A 100 0.41 2.42 22.74
C VAL A 100 -0.20 1.92 21.43
N VAL A 101 -0.87 2.78 20.66
CA VAL A 101 -1.34 2.49 19.30
C VAL A 101 -0.77 3.44 18.23
N GLY A 102 -0.87 3.05 16.97
CA GLY A 102 -0.37 3.81 15.81
C GLY A 102 -1.36 4.83 15.23
N ARG A 103 -2.66 4.66 15.48
CA ARG A 103 -3.73 5.63 15.12
C ARG A 103 -4.87 5.54 16.11
N ILE A 104 -5.42 6.70 16.48
CA ILE A 104 -6.64 6.78 17.29
C ILE A 104 -7.72 7.39 16.42
N ASN A 105 -8.85 6.71 16.34
CA ASN A 105 -10.00 7.13 15.57
C ASN A 105 -11.10 7.55 16.55
N LEU A 106 -11.74 8.69 16.30
CA LEU A 106 -12.84 9.20 17.13
C LEU A 106 -14.13 9.04 16.35
N ASN A 107 -15.09 8.29 16.91
CA ASN A 107 -16.39 7.97 16.28
C ASN A 107 -16.25 7.53 14.82
N ALA A 108 -15.17 6.81 14.56
CA ALA A 108 -14.79 6.35 13.24
C ALA A 108 -14.01 5.05 13.41
N GLN A 109 -14.20 4.15 12.47
CA GLN A 109 -13.39 2.95 12.38
C GLN A 109 -11.88 3.23 12.21
N CYS A 110 -11.09 2.22 12.51
CA CYS A 110 -9.72 2.13 12.04
C CYS A 110 -9.68 2.12 10.50
N SER A 111 -8.85 2.99 9.88
CA SER A 111 -8.79 3.18 8.42
C SER A 111 -7.38 3.54 7.91
N ARG A 112 -7.17 3.55 6.58
CA ARG A 112 -5.85 3.86 5.95
C ARG A 112 -5.66 5.33 5.56
N GLY A 113 -6.71 6.05 5.19
CA GLY A 113 -6.58 7.37 4.54
C GLY A 113 -6.64 8.57 5.48
N PRO A 114 -6.38 9.79 4.95
CA PRO A 114 -5.61 10.10 3.73
C PRO A 114 -4.08 9.90 3.89
N ASP A 115 -3.36 9.62 2.80
CA ASP A 115 -1.93 9.20 2.77
C ASP A 115 -0.93 10.23 3.31
N VAL A 116 -1.37 11.45 3.57
CA VAL A 116 -0.56 12.47 4.26
C VAL A 116 -0.47 12.19 5.77
N PHE A 117 -1.45 11.49 6.35
CA PHE A 117 -1.43 11.11 7.75
C PHE A 117 -0.70 9.77 7.97
N PRO A 118 -0.02 9.58 9.11
CA PRO A 118 0.70 8.35 9.44
C PRO A 118 -0.19 7.10 9.36
N PHE A 119 0.15 6.17 8.48
CA PHE A 119 -0.38 4.81 8.49
C PHE A 119 0.67 3.87 9.10
N SER A 120 0.67 3.81 10.43
CA SER A 120 1.61 3.03 11.23
C SER A 120 0.94 1.84 11.88
N GLY A 121 1.75 0.95 12.45
CA GLY A 121 1.32 0.06 13.51
C GLY A 121 2.42 -0.02 14.56
N ARG A 122 2.07 -0.19 15.84
CA ARG A 122 3.05 -0.52 16.87
C ARG A 122 3.07 -2.02 17.09
N ARG A 123 4.22 -2.50 17.57
CA ARG A 123 4.45 -3.88 17.97
C ARG A 123 4.39 -4.82 16.74
N SER A 124 3.61 -5.90 16.71
CA SER A 124 3.69 -6.91 15.63
C SER A 124 2.95 -6.60 14.32
N SER A 125 2.11 -5.55 14.25
CA SER A 125 1.11 -5.39 13.17
C SER A 125 1.58 -4.67 11.90
N ALA A 126 2.73 -4.02 11.94
CA ALA A 126 3.37 -3.39 10.80
C ALA A 126 4.86 -3.23 11.09
N MET A 127 5.69 -3.23 10.04
CA MET A 127 7.07 -2.76 10.14
C MET A 127 7.20 -1.46 9.38
N GLY A 128 7.39 -0.37 10.13
CA GLY A 128 7.44 1.00 9.60
C GLY A 128 6.06 1.64 9.44
N THR A 129 6.08 2.87 8.92
CA THR A 129 4.88 3.71 8.78
C THR A 129 4.81 4.26 7.35
N MET A 130 3.61 4.26 6.77
CA MET A 130 3.34 4.88 5.48
C MET A 130 2.63 6.22 5.63
N SER A 131 3.32 7.29 5.31
CA SER A 131 2.73 8.59 4.97
C SER A 131 3.76 9.38 4.18
N VAL A 132 3.44 10.59 3.73
CA VAL A 132 4.44 11.46 3.09
C VAL A 132 5.72 11.58 3.96
N THR A 133 5.59 11.98 5.22
CA THR A 133 6.73 12.14 6.14
C THR A 133 7.30 10.80 6.57
N GLU A 134 6.45 9.80 6.77
CA GLU A 134 6.87 8.53 7.34
C GLU A 134 7.49 7.59 6.31
N ALA A 135 7.12 7.68 5.04
CA ALA A 135 7.81 6.98 3.95
C ALA A 135 9.25 7.51 3.82
N LEU A 136 9.46 8.83 3.96
CA LEU A 136 10.80 9.41 4.03
C LEU A 136 11.57 8.82 5.23
N ARG A 137 10.92 8.56 6.37
CA ARG A 137 11.54 7.88 7.53
C ARG A 137 11.82 6.40 7.30
N ALA A 138 10.89 5.67 6.67
CA ALA A 138 10.99 4.25 6.39
C ALA A 138 12.15 3.93 5.44
N PHE A 139 12.35 4.79 4.43
CA PHE A 139 13.45 4.69 3.46
C PHE A 139 14.68 5.52 3.84
N SER A 140 14.87 5.84 5.13
CA SER A 140 16.07 6.50 5.62
C SER A 140 16.56 5.98 6.96
N VAL A 141 17.76 6.39 7.34
CA VAL A 141 18.38 6.17 8.66
C VAL A 141 18.77 7.50 9.26
N GLU A 142 18.66 7.65 10.57
CA GLU A 142 19.20 8.81 11.27
C GLU A 142 20.72 8.75 11.30
N THR A 143 21.36 9.89 11.08
CA THR A 143 22.80 10.09 11.18
C THR A 143 23.04 11.39 11.91
N ILE A 144 23.94 11.37 12.89
CA ILE A 144 24.24 12.50 13.76
C ILE A 144 25.64 13.02 13.47
N ALA A 145 25.75 14.34 13.26
CA ALA A 145 27.01 15.05 13.42
C ALA A 145 27.06 15.57 14.86
N ALA A 146 28.07 15.18 15.64
CA ALA A 146 28.18 15.56 17.05
C ALA A 146 29.61 15.84 17.49
N PHE A 147 29.74 16.68 18.51
CA PHE A 147 31.02 17.07 19.12
C PHE A 147 30.82 17.54 20.57
N PRO A 148 31.86 17.48 21.43
CA PRO A 148 31.83 18.14 22.74
C PRO A 148 31.61 19.64 22.60
N ASP A 149 30.67 20.23 23.35
CA ASP A 149 30.27 21.64 23.20
C ASP A 149 31.30 22.60 23.80
N ASN A 150 32.24 23.04 22.95
CA ASN A 150 33.25 24.04 23.27
C ASN A 150 33.44 25.03 22.10
N ASP A 151 34.12 26.15 22.35
CA ASP A 151 34.25 27.22 21.36
C ASP A 151 34.96 26.80 20.07
N VAL A 152 35.96 25.92 20.18
CA VAL A 152 36.71 25.41 19.02
C VAL A 152 35.77 24.61 18.12
N ASN A 153 34.99 23.71 18.69
CA ASN A 153 34.07 22.86 17.95
C ASN A 153 32.85 23.64 17.43
N ARG A 154 32.35 24.64 18.16
CA ARG A 154 31.27 25.53 17.68
C ARG A 154 31.69 26.28 16.41
N LYS A 155 32.88 26.87 16.39
CA LYS A 155 33.43 27.55 15.20
C LYS A 155 33.63 26.59 14.03
N LEU A 156 34.12 25.38 14.30
CA LEU A 156 34.24 24.34 13.27
C LEU A 156 32.86 23.98 12.69
N ALA A 157 31.84 23.82 13.55
CA ALA A 157 30.49 23.43 13.14
C ALA A 157 29.83 24.43 12.19
N GLU A 158 30.03 25.74 12.40
CA GLU A 158 29.56 26.79 11.47
C GLU A 158 30.17 26.61 10.07
N GLY A 159 31.49 26.35 10.01
CA GLY A 159 32.19 26.08 8.75
C GLY A 159 31.77 24.77 8.08
N VAL A 160 31.53 23.72 8.87
CA VAL A 160 31.05 22.42 8.39
C VAL A 160 29.62 22.55 7.87
N GLU A 161 28.72 23.24 8.56
CA GLU A 161 27.34 23.46 8.13
C GLU A 161 27.27 24.23 6.80
N ALA A 162 28.15 25.21 6.61
CA ALA A 162 28.23 25.97 5.37
C ALA A 162 28.68 25.14 4.16
N LYS A 163 29.45 24.05 4.38
CA LYS A 163 30.13 23.29 3.31
C LYS A 163 29.62 21.85 3.12
N ALA A 164 29.15 21.19 4.18
CA ALA A 164 28.77 19.79 4.15
C ALA A 164 27.37 19.60 3.53
N ARG A 165 27.32 18.98 2.34
CA ARG A 165 26.09 18.68 1.57
C ARG A 165 24.97 18.06 2.42
N PHE A 166 25.33 17.14 3.32
CA PHE A 166 24.42 16.44 4.20
C PHE A 166 23.76 17.35 5.26
N LEU A 167 24.48 18.35 5.75
CA LEU A 167 23.98 19.26 6.80
C LEU A 167 23.29 20.50 6.23
N GLN A 168 23.36 20.72 4.92
CA GLN A 168 22.83 21.94 4.32
C GLN A 168 21.30 22.07 4.49
N PRO A 169 20.80 23.31 4.55
CA PRO A 169 19.39 23.60 4.40
C PRO A 169 18.84 23.08 3.07
N ILE A 170 17.53 22.78 3.06
CA ILE A 170 16.83 22.19 1.92
C ILE A 170 16.77 23.15 0.72
N ASP A 171 16.84 24.45 1.00
CA ASP A 171 16.72 25.56 0.06
C ASP A 171 18.07 26.15 -0.39
N ARG A 172 19.21 25.58 0.05
CA ARG A 172 20.54 26.13 -0.24
C ARG A 172 21.44 25.08 -0.89
N ALA A 173 21.83 25.34 -2.14
CA ALA A 173 22.86 24.56 -2.82
C ALA A 173 24.25 24.78 -2.17
N PRO A 174 25.18 23.81 -2.30
CA PRO A 174 26.49 23.93 -1.70
C PRO A 174 27.29 25.09 -2.26
N ALA A 175 27.96 25.82 -1.36
CA ALA A 175 28.78 26.98 -1.70
C ALA A 175 30.14 26.61 -2.31
N SER A 176 30.50 25.33 -2.39
CA SER A 176 31.83 24.90 -2.86
C SER A 176 31.95 24.97 -4.38
N SER A 177 33.15 25.37 -4.84
CA SER A 177 33.61 25.26 -6.23
C SER A 177 33.68 23.82 -6.74
N ASP A 178 33.73 22.85 -5.83
CA ASP A 178 33.86 21.43 -6.13
C ASP A 178 32.45 20.86 -6.34
N GLY A 179 32.11 20.47 -7.56
CA GLY A 179 30.80 19.93 -7.91
C GLY A 179 30.64 18.49 -7.38
N VAL A 180 29.43 17.93 -7.38
CA VAL A 180 29.26 16.47 -7.09
C VAL A 180 30.08 15.61 -8.09
N LYS A 181 30.42 16.18 -9.26
CA LYS A 181 31.30 15.58 -10.27
C LYS A 181 32.71 15.24 -9.74
N ASP A 182 33.24 16.00 -8.78
CA ASP A 182 34.57 15.75 -8.21
C ASP A 182 34.56 14.59 -7.19
N LEU A 183 33.38 14.22 -6.68
CA LEU A 183 33.16 13.10 -5.75
C LEU A 183 32.79 11.79 -6.47
N ALA A 184 32.46 11.85 -7.76
CA ALA A 184 32.14 10.71 -8.61
C ALA A 184 33.06 10.70 -9.86
N PRO A 185 34.36 10.37 -9.70
CA PRO A 185 35.34 10.42 -10.79
C PRO A 185 34.92 9.44 -11.90
N GLY A 186 34.35 9.99 -12.98
CA GLY A 186 33.85 9.23 -14.14
C GLY A 186 32.49 9.68 -14.67
N PHE A 187 31.72 10.49 -13.92
CA PHE A 187 30.44 11.01 -14.40
C PHE A 187 30.62 12.27 -15.28
N THR A 188 30.23 12.18 -16.55
CA THR A 188 30.32 13.28 -17.53
C THR A 188 29.00 14.00 -17.79
N GLY A 189 27.87 13.49 -17.29
CA GLY A 189 26.54 14.05 -17.50
C GLY A 189 26.27 15.35 -16.73
N ASP A 190 25.16 16.03 -17.05
CA ASP A 190 24.74 17.24 -16.33
C ASP A 190 23.91 16.90 -15.09
N VAL A 191 24.30 17.45 -13.94
CA VAL A 191 23.50 17.40 -12.71
C VAL A 191 22.44 18.50 -12.79
N PRO A 192 21.14 18.18 -12.65
CA PRO A 192 20.09 19.19 -12.63
C PRO A 192 20.36 20.27 -11.58
N LYS A 193 20.37 21.54 -12.00
CA LYS A 193 20.61 22.67 -11.08
C LYS A 193 19.34 22.94 -10.25
N PRO A 194 19.47 23.19 -8.93
CA PRO A 194 18.36 23.68 -8.12
C PRO A 194 17.78 24.99 -8.68
N ARG A 195 16.48 25.25 -8.44
CA ARG A 195 15.84 26.53 -8.83
C ARG A 195 16.54 27.70 -8.15
N ALA A 196 16.77 28.78 -8.89
CA ALA A 196 17.24 30.04 -8.32
C ALA A 196 16.12 30.69 -7.50
N LEU A 197 16.38 31.00 -6.23
CA LEU A 197 15.52 31.81 -5.38
C LEU A 197 15.70 33.29 -5.75
N GLU A 198 15.09 33.75 -6.84
CA GLU A 198 14.91 35.19 -7.04
C GLU A 198 13.77 35.72 -6.14
N SER A 199 13.94 36.95 -5.67
CA SER A 199 13.24 37.60 -4.57
C SER A 199 11.71 37.38 -4.51
N GLN A 200 11.23 37.08 -3.30
CA GLN A 200 9.85 37.30 -2.81
C GLN A 200 8.68 36.55 -3.49
N THR A 201 8.93 35.47 -4.24
CA THR A 201 7.89 34.47 -4.53
C THR A 201 8.34 33.07 -4.13
N THR A 202 8.37 32.83 -2.82
CA THR A 202 8.54 31.53 -2.16
C THR A 202 7.30 30.64 -2.35
N GLY A 203 6.93 30.34 -3.59
CA GLY A 203 5.86 29.39 -3.86
C GLY A 203 6.37 27.97 -3.66
N ALA A 204 5.73 27.17 -2.79
CA ALA A 204 5.92 25.73 -2.74
C ALA A 204 5.87 25.14 -4.18
N PHE A 205 6.67 24.12 -4.48
CA PHE A 205 6.55 23.43 -5.76
C PHE A 205 5.10 22.98 -5.95
N LYS A 206 4.41 23.64 -6.88
CA LYS A 206 3.11 23.21 -7.34
C LYS A 206 3.37 22.29 -8.50
N CYS A 207 3.09 21.00 -8.31
CA CYS A 207 2.97 20.08 -9.44
C CYS A 207 2.07 20.76 -10.48
N PRO A 208 2.51 20.91 -11.74
CA PRO A 208 1.71 21.63 -12.72
C PRO A 208 0.34 20.99 -12.86
N ALA A 209 -0.68 21.83 -12.96
CA ALA A 209 -2.05 21.37 -13.12
C ALA A 209 -2.14 20.54 -14.39
N LEU A 210 -2.45 19.25 -14.24
CA LEU A 210 -2.86 18.42 -15.35
C LEU A 210 -4.30 18.79 -15.70
N LEU A 211 -4.65 18.71 -16.99
CA LEU A 211 -6.05 18.80 -17.38
C LEU A 211 -6.84 17.73 -16.59
N PRO A 212 -8.07 18.05 -16.14
CA PRO A 212 -8.90 17.06 -15.46
C PRO A 212 -8.96 15.77 -16.26
N ALA A 213 -8.98 14.63 -15.59
CA ALA A 213 -9.12 13.32 -16.22
C ALA A 213 -10.29 13.33 -17.22
N SER A 214 -9.99 13.51 -18.51
CA SER A 214 -11.01 13.60 -19.56
C SER A 214 -10.70 12.56 -20.63
N VAL A 215 -10.73 11.29 -20.26
CA VAL A 215 -10.91 10.25 -21.27
C VAL A 215 -12.38 10.26 -21.66
N SER A 216 -12.70 10.84 -22.81
CA SER A 216 -14.04 10.76 -23.38
C SER A 216 -14.26 9.38 -24.01
N ALA A 217 -15.45 8.80 -23.87
CA ALA A 217 -15.80 7.55 -24.56
C ALA A 217 -15.77 7.66 -26.11
N SER A 218 -15.79 8.89 -26.63
CA SER A 218 -15.64 9.20 -28.05
C SER A 218 -14.18 9.26 -28.51
N ASP A 219 -13.22 9.19 -27.59
CA ASP A 219 -11.82 9.46 -27.89
C ASP A 219 -11.14 8.20 -28.46
N VAL A 220 -10.93 8.23 -29.77
CA VAL A 220 -10.51 7.06 -30.57
C VAL A 220 -9.10 6.60 -30.22
N ALA A 221 -8.27 7.49 -29.68
CA ALA A 221 -6.89 7.21 -29.29
C ALA A 221 -6.76 6.08 -28.27
N TYR A 222 -7.70 5.96 -27.33
CA TYR A 222 -7.68 4.92 -26.29
C TYR A 222 -8.26 3.57 -26.74
N LYS A 223 -8.93 3.54 -27.90
CA LYS A 223 -9.36 2.31 -28.57
C LYS A 223 -8.23 1.68 -29.40
N ALA A 224 -7.13 2.39 -29.59
CA ALA A 224 -5.97 1.86 -30.30
C ALA A 224 -5.21 0.91 -29.37
N LYS A 225 -5.17 -0.37 -29.76
CA LYS A 225 -4.37 -1.41 -29.10
C LYS A 225 -2.90 -0.97 -29.04
N PRO A 226 -2.29 -0.80 -27.84
CA PRO A 226 -0.88 -0.46 -27.74
C PRO A 226 -0.03 -1.67 -28.16
N SER A 227 1.21 -1.38 -28.57
CA SER A 227 2.24 -2.39 -28.81
C SER A 227 3.54 -1.88 -28.20
N ILE A 228 3.78 -2.23 -26.93
CA ILE A 228 4.93 -1.76 -26.17
C ILE A 228 6.04 -2.80 -26.23
N ASP A 229 7.18 -2.42 -26.80
CA ASP A 229 8.36 -3.27 -26.82
C ASP A 229 9.23 -3.01 -25.60
N GLY A 230 9.36 -4.02 -24.75
CA GLY A 230 10.23 -4.10 -23.58
C GLY A 230 11.31 -5.17 -23.71
N CYS A 231 11.67 -5.60 -24.92
CA CYS A 231 12.69 -6.63 -25.19
C CYS A 231 14.11 -6.07 -25.08
N PHE A 232 14.40 -5.39 -23.98
CA PHE A 232 15.70 -4.82 -23.65
C PHE A 232 15.95 -4.95 -22.14
N LYS A 233 17.20 -4.77 -21.72
CA LYS A 233 17.53 -4.54 -20.31
C LYS A 233 17.59 -3.05 -20.05
N PHE A 234 16.99 -2.58 -18.96
CA PHE A 234 17.23 -1.23 -18.46
C PHE A 234 18.03 -1.30 -17.17
N VAL A 235 19.36 -1.28 -17.32
CA VAL A 235 20.32 -1.50 -16.23
C VAL A 235 21.43 -0.47 -16.37
N ALA A 236 21.92 0.05 -15.24
CA ALA A 236 22.94 1.09 -15.21
C ALA A 236 22.53 2.37 -15.99
N GLY A 237 21.23 2.67 -16.07
CA GLY A 237 20.71 3.84 -16.79
C GLY A 237 20.67 3.71 -18.32
N GLU A 238 21.00 2.55 -18.87
CA GLU A 238 21.04 2.31 -20.31
C GLU A 238 20.01 1.26 -20.75
N ARG A 239 19.45 1.46 -21.95
CA ARG A 239 18.72 0.42 -22.67
C ARG A 239 19.74 -0.45 -23.40
N MET A 240 19.92 -1.68 -22.95
CA MET A 240 20.84 -2.64 -23.54
C MET A 240 20.06 -3.70 -24.34
N GLU A 241 20.65 -4.16 -25.44
CA GLU A 241 20.12 -5.27 -26.22
C GLU A 241 19.92 -6.52 -25.34
N PHE A 242 18.76 -7.18 -25.49
CA PHE A 242 18.45 -8.42 -24.79
C PHE A 242 18.27 -9.56 -25.79
N LYS A 243 19.08 -10.63 -25.62
CA LYS A 243 19.13 -11.80 -26.53
C LYS A 243 18.50 -13.07 -25.93
N GLY A 244 17.87 -12.95 -24.76
CA GLY A 244 17.25 -14.08 -24.08
C GLY A 244 15.79 -14.28 -24.47
N ASP A 245 15.12 -15.15 -23.71
CA ASP A 245 13.69 -15.42 -23.89
C ASP A 245 12.84 -14.19 -23.57
N THR A 246 11.78 -13.98 -24.33
CA THR A 246 10.84 -12.87 -24.10
C THR A 246 9.48 -13.41 -23.69
N THR A 247 8.73 -12.66 -22.89
CA THR A 247 7.35 -12.96 -22.54
C THR A 247 6.41 -12.00 -23.27
N GLU A 248 5.39 -12.54 -23.94
CA GLU A 248 4.30 -11.74 -24.48
C GLU A 248 3.43 -11.20 -23.35
N VAL A 249 3.07 -9.93 -23.44
CA VAL A 249 2.11 -9.31 -22.52
C VAL A 249 0.76 -9.25 -23.22
N THR A 250 -0.23 -9.88 -22.60
CA THR A 250 -1.58 -10.01 -23.16
C THR A 250 -2.59 -9.21 -22.35
N SER A 251 -3.49 -8.54 -23.05
CA SER A 251 -4.67 -7.89 -22.48
C SER A 251 -5.73 -8.91 -22.06
N PRO A 252 -6.56 -8.63 -21.04
CA PRO A 252 -7.79 -9.36 -20.81
C PRO A 252 -8.79 -9.28 -21.97
N ILE A 253 -8.67 -8.25 -22.82
CA ILE A 253 -9.52 -8.04 -23.99
C ILE A 253 -9.19 -9.09 -25.06
N VAL A 254 -10.23 -9.75 -25.56
CA VAL A 254 -10.11 -10.78 -26.59
C VAL A 254 -10.14 -10.12 -27.97
N ASP A 255 -9.20 -10.50 -28.80
CA ASP A 255 -9.18 -10.17 -30.22
C ASP A 255 -10.25 -11.03 -30.94
N LEU A 256 -11.22 -10.37 -31.56
CA LEU A 256 -12.38 -11.03 -32.16
C LEU A 256 -12.02 -11.88 -33.39
N GLU A 257 -10.92 -11.58 -34.07
CA GLU A 257 -10.47 -12.36 -35.24
C GLU A 257 -9.84 -13.68 -34.82
N THR A 258 -9.07 -13.66 -33.73
CA THR A 258 -8.32 -14.83 -33.26
C THR A 258 -9.00 -15.62 -32.14
N GLY A 259 -9.98 -15.02 -31.47
CA GLY A 259 -10.61 -15.58 -30.27
C GLY A 259 -9.67 -15.66 -29.05
N LYS A 260 -8.48 -15.05 -29.11
CA LYS A 260 -7.46 -15.08 -28.05
C LYS A 260 -7.31 -13.71 -27.40
N ARG A 261 -6.75 -13.68 -26.19
CA ARG A 261 -6.33 -12.44 -25.53
C ARG A 261 -5.39 -11.63 -26.44
N ALA A 262 -5.65 -10.34 -26.60
CA ALA A 262 -4.88 -9.48 -27.48
C ALA A 262 -3.46 -9.29 -26.95
N VAL A 263 -2.44 -9.54 -27.79
CA VAL A 263 -1.05 -9.20 -27.46
C VAL A 263 -0.87 -7.69 -27.57
N ILE A 264 -0.38 -7.07 -26.50
CA ILE A 264 -0.23 -5.61 -26.37
C ILE A 264 1.21 -5.16 -26.13
N GLY A 265 2.13 -6.12 -26.07
CA GLY A 265 3.54 -5.84 -25.88
C GLY A 265 4.34 -7.11 -25.62
N ARG A 266 5.63 -6.93 -25.41
CA ARG A 266 6.58 -8.00 -25.07
C ARG A 266 7.59 -7.46 -24.07
N VAL A 267 8.08 -8.31 -23.19
CA VAL A 267 9.12 -7.94 -22.23
C VAL A 267 10.24 -8.98 -22.21
N ALA A 268 11.46 -8.54 -21.92
CA ALA A 268 12.56 -9.45 -21.64
C ALA A 268 12.21 -10.38 -20.46
N ALA A 269 12.37 -11.69 -20.60
CA ALA A 269 12.22 -12.65 -19.51
C ALA A 269 13.59 -12.87 -18.86
N PHE A 270 13.94 -12.00 -17.92
CA PHE A 270 15.25 -12.04 -17.26
C PHE A 270 15.53 -13.42 -16.65
N SER A 271 16.75 -13.89 -16.88
CA SER A 271 17.34 -15.00 -16.14
C SER A 271 17.75 -14.58 -14.73
N GLU A 272 18.20 -15.54 -13.92
CA GLU A 272 18.80 -15.25 -12.62
C GLU A 272 20.01 -14.32 -12.77
N ALA A 273 20.88 -14.59 -13.75
CA ALA A 273 22.07 -13.78 -14.03
C ALA A 273 21.71 -12.35 -14.46
N ASP A 274 20.69 -12.17 -15.30
CA ASP A 274 20.22 -10.83 -15.69
C ASP A 274 19.67 -10.04 -14.50
N SER A 275 18.98 -10.75 -13.59
CA SER A 275 18.42 -10.17 -12.37
C SER A 275 19.51 -9.76 -11.39
N VAL A 276 20.53 -10.60 -11.22
CA VAL A 276 21.73 -10.29 -10.40
C VAL A 276 22.49 -9.10 -10.99
N GLN A 277 22.65 -9.05 -12.31
CA GLN A 277 23.30 -7.91 -12.99
C GLN A 277 22.64 -6.57 -12.64
N ALA A 278 21.30 -6.53 -12.53
CA ALA A 278 20.57 -5.32 -12.18
C ALA A 278 20.84 -4.85 -10.73
N VAL A 279 20.87 -5.76 -9.76
CA VAL A 279 21.19 -5.39 -8.37
C VAL A 279 22.67 -5.05 -8.18
N GLU A 280 23.57 -5.69 -8.93
CA GLU A 280 24.99 -5.32 -8.94
C GLU A 280 25.20 -3.92 -9.55
N ALA A 281 24.44 -3.55 -10.58
CA ALA A 281 24.47 -2.20 -11.14
C ALA A 281 23.98 -1.16 -10.13
N ALA A 282 22.90 -1.46 -9.40
CA ALA A 282 22.45 -0.63 -8.29
C ALA A 282 23.53 -0.53 -7.20
N ALA A 283 24.15 -1.64 -6.81
CA ALA A 283 25.23 -1.64 -5.81
C ALA A 283 26.45 -0.81 -6.24
N ARG A 284 26.81 -0.82 -7.54
CA ARG A 284 27.85 0.07 -8.09
C ARG A 284 27.43 1.54 -8.08
N ALA A 285 26.18 1.86 -8.38
CA ALA A 285 25.66 3.23 -8.31
C ALA A 285 25.51 3.73 -6.87
N TRP A 286 25.28 2.83 -5.92
CA TRP A 286 25.30 3.11 -4.48
C TRP A 286 26.72 3.37 -3.97
N ASP A 287 27.67 2.55 -4.39
CA ASP A 287 29.08 2.57 -3.99
C ASP A 287 29.28 2.73 -2.47
N LYS A 288 28.57 1.91 -1.69
CA LYS A 288 28.59 1.97 -0.21
C LYS A 288 28.27 3.39 0.32
N GLY A 289 27.40 4.10 -0.38
CA GLY A 289 26.97 5.47 -0.08
C GLY A 289 27.85 6.55 -0.71
N GLN A 290 28.93 6.21 -1.42
CA GLN A 290 29.82 7.18 -2.08
C GLN A 290 29.44 7.49 -3.53
N GLY A 291 28.42 6.81 -4.06
CA GLY A 291 27.97 7.05 -5.43
C GLY A 291 27.40 8.45 -5.64
N LEU A 292 27.30 8.86 -6.91
CA LEU A 292 26.83 10.20 -7.28
C LEU A 292 25.47 10.55 -6.64
N TRP A 293 24.48 9.68 -6.78
CA TRP A 293 23.13 9.93 -6.26
C TRP A 293 23.05 10.10 -4.73
N PRO A 294 23.62 9.19 -3.90
CA PRO A 294 23.61 9.38 -2.45
C PRO A 294 24.43 10.60 -1.99
N GLN A 295 25.44 11.03 -2.75
CA GLN A 295 26.27 12.20 -2.43
C GLN A 295 25.67 13.55 -2.88
N MET A 296 24.64 13.54 -3.74
CA MET A 296 23.89 14.76 -4.06
C MET A 296 23.26 15.37 -2.80
N SER A 297 23.16 16.69 -2.75
CA SER A 297 22.37 17.39 -1.74
C SER A 297 20.87 17.10 -1.93
N LEU A 298 20.08 17.32 -0.88
CA LEU A 298 18.63 17.18 -0.98
C LEU A 298 18.03 18.13 -2.04
N ALA A 299 18.56 19.36 -2.15
CA ALA A 299 18.15 20.32 -3.16
C ALA A 299 18.39 19.81 -4.59
N GLU A 300 19.55 19.20 -4.85
CA GLU A 300 19.87 18.59 -6.16
C GLU A 300 18.96 17.38 -6.45
N ARG A 301 18.65 16.54 -5.45
CA ARG A 301 17.71 15.42 -5.61
C ARG A 301 16.28 15.89 -5.84
N ILE A 302 15.84 16.96 -5.19
CA ILE A 302 14.55 17.61 -5.45
C ILE A 302 14.51 18.12 -6.89
N ALA A 303 15.56 18.81 -7.36
CA ALA A 303 15.63 19.30 -8.74
C ALA A 303 15.55 18.16 -9.78
N ALA A 304 16.22 17.04 -9.52
CA ALA A 304 16.10 15.83 -10.34
C ALA A 304 14.67 15.27 -10.32
N MET A 305 14.02 15.23 -9.16
CA MET A 305 12.65 14.75 -9.02
C MET A 305 11.63 15.66 -9.73
N GLU A 306 11.80 16.97 -9.66
CA GLU A 306 10.97 17.93 -10.39
C GLU A 306 11.16 17.76 -11.90
N ARG A 307 12.41 17.58 -12.37
CA ARG A 307 12.70 17.26 -13.77
C ARG A 307 12.04 15.97 -14.20
N PHE A 308 12.03 14.93 -13.36
CA PHE A 308 11.33 13.68 -13.62
C PHE A 308 9.83 13.93 -13.84
N VAL A 309 9.17 14.71 -12.97
CA VAL A 309 7.74 15.06 -13.11
C VAL A 309 7.47 15.81 -14.41
N GLU A 310 8.32 16.75 -14.81
CA GLU A 310 8.18 17.47 -16.09
C GLU A 310 8.33 16.52 -17.29
N LEU A 311 9.33 15.65 -17.27
CA LEU A 311 9.62 14.72 -18.37
C LEU A 311 8.58 13.59 -18.49
N LEU A 312 7.92 13.23 -17.39
CA LEU A 312 6.92 12.16 -17.39
C LEU A 312 5.56 12.62 -17.92
N ARG A 313 5.23 13.92 -17.81
CA ARG A 313 3.93 14.47 -18.21
C ARG A 313 3.49 14.06 -19.63
N PRO A 314 4.32 14.14 -20.68
CA PRO A 314 3.91 13.77 -22.04
C PRO A 314 3.54 12.30 -22.18
N SER A 315 4.05 11.43 -21.31
CA SER A 315 3.77 9.99 -21.32
C SER A 315 2.39 9.63 -20.74
N ARG A 316 1.66 10.60 -20.15
CA ARG A 316 0.37 10.38 -19.48
C ARG A 316 -0.58 9.54 -20.30
N GLU A 317 -0.88 9.94 -21.54
CA GLU A 317 -1.89 9.22 -22.34
C GLU A 317 -1.43 7.82 -22.77
N SER A 318 -0.13 7.65 -23.03
CA SER A 318 0.41 6.32 -23.32
C SER A 318 0.34 5.39 -22.11
N ILE A 319 0.59 5.92 -20.90
CA ILE A 319 0.50 5.18 -19.64
C ILE A 319 -0.96 4.86 -19.33
N VAL A 320 -1.87 5.82 -19.45
CA VAL A 320 -3.31 5.61 -19.27
C VAL A 320 -3.83 4.55 -20.24
N ASN A 321 -3.41 4.60 -21.51
CA ASN A 321 -3.74 3.58 -22.49
C ASN A 321 -3.17 2.20 -22.11
N ALA A 322 -1.91 2.13 -21.67
CA ALA A 322 -1.30 0.89 -21.21
C ALA A 322 -2.06 0.29 -20.00
N LEU A 323 -2.46 1.09 -19.01
CA LEU A 323 -3.25 0.64 -17.87
C LEU A 323 -4.64 0.13 -18.29
N MET A 324 -5.32 0.81 -19.22
CA MET A 324 -6.60 0.36 -19.75
C MET A 324 -6.46 -0.97 -20.50
N TRP A 325 -5.42 -1.15 -21.32
CA TRP A 325 -5.27 -2.37 -22.10
C TRP A 325 -4.71 -3.54 -21.29
N GLU A 326 -3.70 -3.31 -20.45
CA GLU A 326 -3.02 -4.40 -19.73
C GLU A 326 -3.81 -4.90 -18.52
N ILE A 327 -4.40 -3.97 -17.76
CA ILE A 327 -5.09 -4.32 -16.51
C ILE A 327 -6.59 -3.98 -16.52
N CYS A 328 -7.10 -3.52 -17.67
CA CYS A 328 -8.51 -3.17 -17.84
C CYS A 328 -9.04 -2.19 -16.79
N LYS A 329 -8.18 -1.31 -16.27
CA LYS A 329 -8.62 -0.23 -15.38
C LYS A 329 -9.49 0.73 -16.17
N ASN A 330 -10.68 1.07 -15.66
CA ASN A 330 -11.55 2.02 -16.35
C ASN A 330 -10.84 3.36 -16.55
N SER A 331 -11.22 4.07 -17.60
CA SER A 331 -10.48 5.24 -18.06
C SER A 331 -10.33 6.34 -17.01
N SER A 332 -11.37 6.60 -16.21
CA SER A 332 -11.31 7.57 -15.11
C SER A 332 -10.32 7.15 -14.02
N ASP A 333 -10.33 5.88 -13.61
CA ASP A 333 -9.42 5.37 -12.57
C ASP A 333 -7.98 5.29 -13.09
N ALA A 334 -7.77 4.98 -14.37
CA ALA A 334 -6.45 4.93 -15.01
C ALA A 334 -5.81 6.32 -15.09
N ALA A 335 -6.60 7.33 -15.51
CA ALA A 335 -6.18 8.72 -15.50
C ALA A 335 -5.90 9.22 -14.08
N ALA A 336 -6.81 8.95 -13.14
CA ALA A 336 -6.66 9.33 -11.75
C ALA A 336 -5.41 8.70 -11.09
N GLU A 337 -5.02 7.49 -11.48
CA GLU A 337 -3.80 6.85 -10.99
C GLU A 337 -2.55 7.64 -11.38
N PHE A 338 -2.42 8.05 -12.64
CA PHE A 338 -1.31 8.89 -13.09
C PHE A 338 -1.31 10.24 -12.36
N ASP A 339 -2.47 10.91 -12.33
CA ASP A 339 -2.60 12.25 -11.75
C ASP A 339 -2.31 12.25 -10.24
N ARG A 340 -2.78 11.22 -9.53
CA ARG A 340 -2.48 11.02 -8.10
C ARG A 340 -1.00 10.77 -7.87
N THR A 341 -0.34 10.02 -8.75
CA THR A 341 1.12 9.79 -8.66
C THR A 341 1.86 11.12 -8.72
N MET A 342 1.54 11.99 -9.68
CA MET A 342 2.18 13.31 -9.83
C MET A 342 1.89 14.22 -8.62
N THR A 343 0.64 14.22 -8.17
CA THR A 343 0.21 14.98 -6.98
C THR A 343 0.96 14.52 -5.72
N PHE A 344 1.11 13.20 -5.54
CA PHE A 344 1.85 12.63 -4.42
C PHE A 344 3.32 13.05 -4.43
N VAL A 345 4.00 13.02 -5.59
CA VAL A 345 5.40 13.50 -5.68
C VAL A 345 5.50 14.96 -5.25
N GLY A 346 4.58 15.82 -5.73
CA GLY A 346 4.50 17.22 -5.30
C GLY A 346 4.29 17.38 -3.79
N ALA A 347 3.42 16.57 -3.18
CA ALA A 347 3.18 16.58 -1.74
C ALA A 347 4.42 16.14 -0.94
N VAL A 348 5.17 15.15 -1.42
CA VAL A 348 6.42 14.71 -0.79
C VAL A 348 7.49 15.80 -0.83
N ILE A 349 7.67 16.46 -1.97
CA ILE A 349 8.57 17.62 -2.09
C ILE A 349 8.10 18.74 -1.15
N GLY A 350 6.80 19.05 -1.17
CA GLY A 350 6.18 20.05 -0.29
C GLY A 350 6.49 19.79 1.19
N SER A 351 6.33 18.55 1.65
CA SER A 351 6.63 18.15 3.03
C SER A 351 8.11 18.28 3.39
N LEU A 352 9.03 18.04 2.45
CA LEU A 352 10.46 18.25 2.68
C LEU A 352 10.79 19.75 2.74
N THR A 353 10.17 20.57 1.90
CA THR A 353 10.48 22.01 1.80
C THR A 353 9.75 22.91 2.82
N ALA A 354 8.80 22.37 3.59
CA ALA A 354 8.05 23.14 4.56
C ALA A 354 8.96 23.70 5.67
N SER A 355 8.83 25.01 5.96
CA SER A 355 9.56 25.73 7.02
C SER A 355 9.37 25.13 8.41
N ASP A 356 8.23 24.44 8.60
CA ASP A 356 7.78 23.86 9.85
C ASP A 356 8.03 22.35 9.89
N SER A 357 8.92 21.82 9.04
CA SER A 357 9.38 20.44 9.15
C SER A 357 10.14 20.24 10.47
N VAL A 358 9.38 19.92 11.53
CA VAL A 358 9.90 19.65 12.87
C VAL A 358 10.50 18.24 12.88
N GLU A 359 11.65 18.06 12.24
CA GLU A 359 12.53 16.95 12.61
C GLU A 359 13.10 17.30 14.00
N PRO A 360 12.80 16.52 15.07
CA PRO A 360 13.06 16.89 16.47
C PRO A 360 14.54 17.14 16.80
N PHE A 361 15.46 16.87 15.86
CA PHE A 361 16.90 17.09 15.99
C PHE A 361 17.53 17.69 14.71
N GLY A 362 16.72 18.29 13.82
CA GLY A 362 17.19 18.94 12.60
C GLY A 362 17.96 20.25 12.85
N LYS A 363 17.98 20.73 14.09
CA LYS A 363 18.78 21.86 14.57
C LYS A 363 19.91 21.34 15.47
N TRP A 364 20.96 22.14 15.63
CA TRP A 364 21.98 21.83 16.63
C TRP A 364 21.37 21.89 18.04
N THR A 365 21.53 20.83 18.81
CA THR A 365 21.06 20.72 20.20
C THR A 365 22.20 20.22 21.08
N THR A 366 22.33 20.74 22.29
CA THR A 366 23.31 20.27 23.28
C THR A 366 22.62 19.44 24.35
N VAL A 367 23.10 18.22 24.57
CA VAL A 367 22.65 17.32 25.64
C VAL A 367 23.89 16.77 26.35
N SER A 368 23.93 16.89 27.68
CA SER A 368 25.04 16.37 28.50
C SER A 368 26.45 16.78 28.02
N GLY A 369 26.59 18.03 27.56
CA GLY A 369 27.87 18.57 27.07
C GLY A 369 28.26 18.13 25.66
N VAL A 370 27.41 17.37 24.95
CA VAL A 370 27.59 17.01 23.55
C VAL A 370 26.59 17.80 22.70
N ARG A 371 27.11 18.56 21.74
CA ARG A 371 26.30 19.25 20.75
C ARG A 371 26.17 18.38 19.51
N GLY A 372 24.94 18.10 19.10
CA GLY A 372 24.63 17.21 18.00
C GLY A 372 23.56 17.78 17.08
N ARG A 373 23.58 17.36 15.83
CA ARG A 373 22.53 17.60 14.85
C ARG A 373 22.25 16.30 14.11
N VAL A 374 20.99 15.87 14.13
CA VAL A 374 20.56 14.66 13.43
C VAL A 374 19.94 15.05 12.10
N ARG A 375 20.23 14.25 11.10
CA ARG A 375 19.68 14.32 9.75
C ARG A 375 19.40 12.88 9.30
N ARG A 376 18.52 12.71 8.33
CA ARG A 376 18.24 11.38 7.76
C ARG A 376 18.99 11.20 6.45
N GLY A 377 19.70 10.08 6.33
CA GLY A 377 20.41 9.65 5.13
C GLY A 377 19.79 8.40 4.49
N PRO A 378 20.24 8.01 3.29
CA PRO A 378 19.73 6.84 2.59
C PRO A 378 20.01 5.53 3.34
N VAL A 379 19.16 4.53 3.13
CA VAL A 379 19.37 3.16 3.64
C VAL A 379 20.39 2.43 2.77
N GLY A 380 20.25 2.48 1.45
CA GLY A 380 21.17 1.86 0.51
C GLY A 380 20.52 1.39 -0.78
N VAL A 381 20.81 0.14 -1.17
CA VAL A 381 20.20 -0.50 -2.33
C VAL A 381 18.80 -1.00 -1.97
N THR A 382 17.78 -0.44 -2.60
CA THR A 382 16.38 -0.73 -2.31
C THR A 382 15.72 -1.50 -3.45
N MET A 383 15.29 -2.72 -3.18
CA MET A 383 14.48 -3.51 -4.12
C MET A 383 13.01 -3.21 -3.90
N MET A 384 12.28 -2.92 -4.98
CA MET A 384 10.86 -2.57 -4.92
C MET A 384 9.99 -3.41 -5.85
N LEU A 385 8.83 -3.85 -5.36
CA LEU A 385 7.75 -4.45 -6.14
C LEU A 385 6.41 -3.90 -5.68
N ALA A 386 5.62 -3.40 -6.64
CA ALA A 386 4.22 -3.00 -6.45
C ALA A 386 3.28 -4.01 -7.13
N PRO A 387 1.98 -4.02 -6.78
CA PRO A 387 1.03 -4.98 -7.31
C PRO A 387 0.48 -4.53 -8.66
N PHE A 388 -0.21 -5.43 -9.35
CA PHE A 388 -0.78 -5.16 -10.69
C PHE A 388 -1.96 -4.18 -10.67
N ASN A 389 -2.61 -3.99 -9.53
CA ASN A 389 -3.89 -3.29 -9.48
C ASN A 389 -3.75 -1.76 -9.47
N TYR A 390 -2.65 -1.21 -8.96
CA TYR A 390 -2.24 0.19 -9.12
C TYR A 390 -0.73 0.24 -9.38
N PRO A 391 -0.29 -0.28 -10.54
CA PRO A 391 1.12 -0.56 -10.77
C PRO A 391 1.95 0.72 -10.78
N LEU A 392 1.40 1.83 -11.27
CA LEU A 392 2.11 3.11 -11.26
C LEU A 392 2.03 3.75 -9.87
N ASN A 393 0.83 4.01 -9.34
CA ASN A 393 0.73 4.81 -8.12
C ASN A 393 1.42 4.16 -6.91
N GLU A 394 1.23 2.86 -6.70
CA GLU A 394 1.81 2.19 -5.53
C GLU A 394 3.33 2.02 -5.63
N MET A 395 3.86 1.80 -6.84
CA MET A 395 5.30 1.73 -7.06
C MET A 395 5.98 3.07 -6.78
N TYR A 396 5.42 4.15 -7.32
CA TYR A 396 6.02 5.48 -7.22
C TYR A 396 5.81 6.08 -5.83
N ALA A 397 4.74 5.72 -5.12
CA ALA A 397 4.56 6.07 -3.71
C ALA A 397 5.70 5.55 -2.82
N MET A 398 6.33 4.41 -3.16
CA MET A 398 7.54 3.91 -2.49
C MET A 398 8.82 4.50 -3.08
N MET A 399 8.94 4.49 -4.41
CA MET A 399 10.15 4.86 -5.13
C MET A 399 10.53 6.33 -4.93
N MET A 400 9.57 7.26 -4.96
CA MET A 400 9.88 8.69 -4.92
C MET A 400 10.45 9.13 -3.56
N PRO A 401 9.86 8.76 -2.40
CA PRO A 401 10.48 9.01 -1.10
C PRO A 401 11.86 8.35 -0.98
N ALA A 402 12.03 7.10 -1.43
CA ALA A 402 13.32 6.42 -1.36
C ALA A 402 14.41 7.13 -2.19
N LEU A 403 14.08 7.56 -3.41
CA LEU A 403 14.99 8.36 -4.25
C LEU A 403 15.33 9.70 -3.60
N LEU A 404 14.34 10.43 -3.07
CA LEU A 404 14.56 11.71 -2.39
C LEU A 404 15.46 11.58 -1.15
N MET A 405 15.42 10.43 -0.47
CA MET A 405 16.35 10.12 0.63
C MET A 405 17.74 9.68 0.16
N GLY A 406 17.96 9.47 -1.14
CA GLY A 406 19.26 9.14 -1.73
C GLY A 406 19.51 7.65 -1.97
N ASN A 407 18.48 6.80 -1.85
CA ASN A 407 18.61 5.37 -2.13
C ASN A 407 18.75 5.13 -3.65
N VAL A 408 19.32 3.99 -4.02
CA VAL A 408 19.29 3.48 -5.40
C VAL A 408 18.30 2.32 -5.51
N ILE A 409 17.67 2.17 -6.67
CA ILE A 409 16.47 1.36 -6.83
C ILE A 409 16.70 0.20 -7.80
N VAL A 410 16.25 -0.98 -7.37
CA VAL A 410 16.00 -2.14 -8.24
C VAL A 410 14.48 -2.32 -8.33
N LEU A 411 13.90 -1.88 -9.43
CA LEU A 411 12.47 -1.88 -9.69
C LEU A 411 12.06 -3.20 -10.35
N LYS A 412 11.50 -4.13 -9.57
CA LYS A 412 10.90 -5.34 -10.13
C LYS A 412 9.54 -4.97 -10.73
N LEU A 413 9.41 -5.09 -12.04
CA LEU A 413 8.12 -4.83 -12.70
C LEU A 413 7.13 -5.96 -12.38
N PRO A 414 5.84 -5.66 -12.11
CA PRO A 414 4.86 -6.70 -11.92
C PRO A 414 4.67 -7.49 -13.23
N ALA A 415 4.35 -8.77 -13.13
CA ALA A 415 4.14 -9.63 -14.32
C ALA A 415 2.91 -9.21 -15.13
N VAL A 416 1.95 -8.55 -14.47
CA VAL A 416 0.75 -7.94 -15.06
C VAL A 416 0.72 -6.48 -14.59
N GLY A 417 0.49 -5.54 -15.50
CA GLY A 417 0.58 -4.10 -15.23
C GLY A 417 2.00 -3.53 -15.37
N GLY A 418 2.92 -4.28 -15.98
CA GLY A 418 4.34 -3.93 -16.07
C GLY A 418 4.66 -2.92 -17.17
N LEU A 419 3.86 -2.83 -18.23
CA LEU A 419 4.19 -2.03 -19.42
C LEU A 419 4.19 -0.52 -19.15
N ALA A 420 3.34 -0.06 -18.23
CA ALA A 420 3.28 1.34 -17.81
C ALA A 420 4.65 1.86 -17.34
N HIS A 421 5.46 1.02 -16.68
CA HIS A 421 6.79 1.40 -16.21
C HIS A 421 7.79 1.60 -17.35
N LEU A 422 7.70 0.81 -18.43
CA LEU A 422 8.58 0.94 -19.59
C LEU A 422 8.47 2.31 -20.26
N LEU A 423 7.26 2.89 -20.24
CA LEU A 423 6.96 4.23 -20.76
C LEU A 423 7.52 5.37 -19.90
N THR A 424 8.10 5.05 -18.73
CA THR A 424 8.74 6.04 -17.85
C THR A 424 10.25 6.12 -18.03
N ILE A 425 10.84 5.22 -18.82
CA ILE A 425 12.30 5.08 -18.93
C ILE A 425 12.96 6.36 -19.44
N ASP A 426 12.41 7.03 -20.45
CA ASP A 426 13.01 8.27 -20.96
C ASP A 426 13.01 9.38 -19.90
N ALA A 427 11.95 9.47 -19.10
CA ALA A 427 11.89 10.41 -17.97
C ALA A 427 12.89 10.03 -16.88
N ILE A 428 13.06 8.74 -16.58
CA ILE A 428 14.06 8.24 -15.61
C ILE A 428 15.48 8.54 -16.10
N GLN A 429 15.80 8.21 -17.35
CA GLN A 429 17.10 8.46 -17.96
C GLN A 429 17.43 9.96 -18.01
N GLY A 430 16.44 10.80 -18.31
CA GLY A 430 16.61 12.24 -18.35
C GLY A 430 16.73 12.89 -16.98
N ALA A 431 16.26 12.25 -15.91
CA ALA A 431 16.19 12.86 -14.58
C ALA A 431 17.24 12.37 -13.59
N PHE A 432 17.58 11.08 -13.62
CA PHE A 432 18.41 10.44 -12.58
C PHE A 432 19.76 9.97 -13.14
N PRO A 433 20.84 9.98 -12.32
CA PRO A 433 22.13 9.44 -12.74
C PRO A 433 22.06 7.94 -13.11
N PRO A 434 22.94 7.48 -14.01
CA PRO A 434 23.07 6.06 -14.39
C PRO A 434 23.12 5.11 -13.19
N GLY A 435 22.33 4.04 -13.23
CA GLY A 435 22.27 3.01 -12.20
C GLY A 435 21.50 3.38 -10.92
N THR A 436 21.02 4.62 -10.81
CA THR A 436 20.12 5.02 -9.71
C THR A 436 18.80 4.25 -9.73
N VAL A 437 18.30 3.92 -10.92
CA VAL A 437 17.09 3.11 -11.13
C VAL A 437 17.39 2.03 -12.15
N ASN A 438 17.11 0.77 -11.81
CA ASN A 438 17.35 -0.40 -12.65
C ASN A 438 16.08 -1.23 -12.71
N PHE A 439 15.69 -1.73 -13.88
CA PHE A 439 14.46 -2.53 -14.02
C PHE A 439 14.79 -4.02 -14.04
N VAL A 440 13.87 -4.81 -13.47
CA VAL A 440 13.88 -6.27 -13.52
C VAL A 440 12.52 -6.76 -14.00
N THR A 441 12.49 -7.35 -15.20
CA THR A 441 11.30 -7.94 -15.82
C THR A 441 11.25 -9.45 -15.61
N GLY A 442 10.23 -10.15 -16.11
CA GLY A 442 10.10 -11.60 -15.97
C GLY A 442 9.47 -12.07 -14.65
N ALA A 443 9.39 -13.40 -14.48
CA ALA A 443 8.67 -14.04 -13.38
C ALA A 443 9.37 -13.86 -12.03
N GLY A 444 8.64 -13.38 -11.01
CA GLY A 444 9.19 -13.08 -9.69
C GLY A 444 9.93 -14.26 -9.04
N ARG A 445 9.42 -15.49 -9.20
CA ARG A 445 10.08 -16.71 -8.68
C ARG A 445 11.46 -16.97 -9.27
N ARG A 446 11.73 -16.50 -10.49
CA ARG A 446 13.03 -16.65 -11.18
C ARG A 446 13.98 -15.50 -10.88
N THR A 447 13.47 -14.31 -10.58
CA THR A 447 14.30 -13.10 -10.53
C THR A 447 14.56 -12.59 -9.12
N MET A 448 13.55 -12.64 -8.24
CA MET A 448 13.62 -11.94 -6.95
C MET A 448 14.49 -12.68 -5.94
N GLY A 449 14.38 -14.01 -5.87
CA GLY A 449 15.18 -14.80 -4.95
C GLY A 449 16.69 -14.68 -5.19
N PRO A 450 17.16 -14.86 -6.45
CA PRO A 450 18.56 -14.61 -6.79
C PRO A 450 19.05 -13.21 -6.40
N ILE A 451 18.23 -12.17 -6.61
CA ILE A 451 18.55 -10.81 -6.16
C ILE A 451 18.74 -10.76 -4.63
N MET A 452 17.79 -11.31 -3.86
CA MET A 452 17.84 -11.30 -2.40
C MET A 452 19.04 -12.07 -1.86
N SER A 453 19.37 -13.22 -2.47
CA SER A 453 20.48 -14.08 -2.06
C SER A 453 21.86 -13.46 -2.27
N THR A 454 21.98 -12.40 -3.08
CA THR A 454 23.24 -11.65 -3.20
C THR A 454 23.67 -10.98 -1.90
N GLY A 455 22.73 -10.67 -1.00
CA GLY A 455 23.01 -9.85 0.17
C GLY A 455 23.38 -8.41 -0.17
N LEU A 456 22.99 -7.91 -1.35
CA LEU A 456 23.21 -6.51 -1.75
C LEU A 456 22.01 -5.62 -1.44
N VAL A 457 20.82 -6.18 -1.22
CA VAL A 457 19.60 -5.41 -0.92
C VAL A 457 19.59 -4.99 0.55
N ASP A 458 19.64 -3.69 0.81
CA ASP A 458 19.60 -3.11 2.16
C ASP A 458 18.17 -2.79 2.60
N CYS A 459 17.27 -2.54 1.65
CA CYS A 459 15.85 -2.34 1.90
C CYS A 459 14.95 -3.09 0.89
N LEU A 460 13.93 -3.77 1.39
CA LEU A 460 12.88 -4.41 0.60
C LEU A 460 11.56 -3.62 0.75
N GLY A 461 11.12 -2.96 -0.32
CA GLY A 461 9.78 -2.39 -0.46
C GLY A 461 8.87 -3.36 -1.23
N PHE A 462 7.95 -4.04 -0.55
CA PHE A 462 7.17 -5.10 -1.18
C PHE A 462 5.67 -4.95 -0.92
N ILE A 463 4.89 -4.89 -1.99
CA ILE A 463 3.43 -4.92 -1.90
C ILE A 463 2.93 -6.16 -2.62
N GLY A 464 2.29 -7.06 -1.87
CA GLY A 464 1.88 -8.38 -2.37
C GLY A 464 1.50 -9.34 -1.23
N GLY A 465 1.55 -10.65 -1.46
CA GLY A 465 1.16 -11.62 -0.43
C GLY A 465 2.23 -11.85 0.65
N ALA A 466 1.81 -12.08 1.90
CA ALA A 466 2.68 -12.28 3.06
C ALA A 466 3.68 -13.43 2.87
N LYS A 467 3.20 -14.55 2.30
CA LYS A 467 4.03 -15.74 2.03
C LYS A 467 5.21 -15.44 1.10
N ALA A 468 5.01 -14.56 0.11
CA ALA A 468 6.06 -14.17 -0.82
C ALA A 468 7.09 -13.28 -0.11
N THR A 469 6.63 -12.31 0.69
CA THR A 469 7.48 -11.44 1.50
C THR A 469 8.39 -12.24 2.44
N ASP A 470 7.82 -13.17 3.20
CA ASP A 470 8.59 -14.00 4.14
C ASP A 470 9.65 -14.86 3.44
N ALA A 471 9.30 -15.44 2.28
CA ALA A 471 10.23 -16.23 1.49
C ALA A 471 11.42 -15.39 1.02
N LEU A 472 11.19 -14.14 0.58
CA LEU A 472 12.24 -13.23 0.14
C LEU A 472 13.15 -12.80 1.29
N ILE A 473 12.57 -12.49 2.46
CA ILE A 473 13.35 -12.14 3.66
C ILE A 473 14.26 -13.30 4.06
N LYS A 474 13.73 -14.53 4.09
CA LYS A 474 14.50 -15.73 4.47
C LYS A 474 15.65 -16.05 3.51
N GLN A 475 15.52 -15.69 2.24
CA GLN A 475 16.56 -15.93 1.23
C GLN A 475 17.73 -14.93 1.30
N HIS A 476 17.53 -13.80 1.98
CA HIS A 476 18.57 -12.82 2.17
C HIS A 476 19.61 -13.33 3.21
N PRO A 477 20.93 -13.34 2.92
CA PRO A 477 21.94 -14.00 3.77
C PRO A 477 22.14 -13.35 5.15
N GLN A 478 21.77 -12.08 5.28
CA GLN A 478 21.85 -11.32 6.54
C GLN A 478 20.51 -10.63 6.82
N PRO A 479 19.44 -11.39 7.14
CA PRO A 479 18.08 -10.82 7.21
C PRO A 479 17.94 -9.79 8.34
N HIS A 480 18.80 -9.85 9.37
CA HIS A 480 18.84 -8.87 10.46
C HIS A 480 19.24 -7.45 10.01
N ARG A 481 19.89 -7.29 8.84
CA ARG A 481 20.27 -5.98 8.30
C ARG A 481 19.21 -5.40 7.35
N LEU A 482 18.31 -6.26 6.86
CA LEU A 482 17.36 -5.89 5.82
C LEU A 482 16.25 -5.05 6.42
N LYS A 483 16.13 -3.79 5.99
CA LYS A 483 14.94 -3.00 6.29
C LYS A 483 13.79 -3.46 5.42
N VAL A 484 12.68 -3.83 6.03
CA VAL A 484 11.50 -4.28 5.29
C VAL A 484 10.40 -3.26 5.44
N PHE A 485 9.86 -2.87 4.29
CA PHE A 485 8.63 -2.12 4.16
C PHE A 485 7.67 -2.98 3.35
N SER A 486 6.56 -3.40 3.97
CA SER A 486 5.61 -4.28 3.29
C SER A 486 4.16 -3.90 3.49
N GLN A 487 3.35 -4.05 2.44
CA GLN A 487 1.90 -3.93 2.48
C GLN A 487 1.28 -5.19 1.87
N LEU A 488 0.41 -5.85 2.63
CA LEU A 488 -0.01 -7.22 2.33
C LEU A 488 -1.51 -7.33 2.04
N GLU A 489 -1.96 -8.56 1.78
CA GLU A 489 -3.36 -8.89 1.48
C GLU A 489 -4.36 -8.45 2.58
N GLY A 490 -5.63 -8.29 2.21
CA GLY A 490 -6.65 -7.70 3.07
C GLY A 490 -7.99 -8.43 3.03
N LYS A 491 -8.78 -8.35 4.10
CA LYS A 491 -10.18 -8.82 4.14
C LYS A 491 -11.07 -7.80 4.84
N ASN A 492 -11.15 -6.61 4.26
CA ASN A 492 -11.81 -5.48 4.93
C ASN A 492 -13.31 -5.71 5.05
N ILE A 493 -13.86 -5.23 6.16
CA ILE A 493 -15.25 -5.43 6.52
C ILE A 493 -16.04 -4.14 6.43
N ALA A 494 -17.32 -4.22 6.08
CA ALA A 494 -18.29 -3.15 6.24
C ALA A 494 -19.39 -3.62 7.19
N VAL A 495 -19.67 -2.85 8.24
CA VAL A 495 -20.62 -3.18 9.31
C VAL A 495 -21.77 -2.19 9.25
N VAL A 496 -22.99 -2.67 9.09
CA VAL A 496 -24.20 -1.83 9.00
C VAL A 496 -25.09 -2.09 10.21
N LEU A 497 -25.18 -1.11 11.09
CA LEU A 497 -25.96 -1.16 12.33
C LEU A 497 -27.45 -0.88 12.10
N PRO A 498 -28.34 -1.20 13.06
CA PRO A 498 -29.80 -1.09 12.89
C PRO A 498 -30.30 0.30 12.49
N ASP A 499 -29.58 1.34 12.91
CA ASP A 499 -29.93 2.75 12.76
C ASP A 499 -29.22 3.42 11.57
N ALA A 500 -28.44 2.66 10.80
CA ALA A 500 -27.70 3.17 9.66
C ALA A 500 -28.62 3.77 8.59
N ASP A 501 -28.19 4.88 7.99
CA ASP A 501 -28.78 5.34 6.73
C ASP A 501 -28.45 4.35 5.62
N LEU A 502 -29.43 3.55 5.21
CA LEU A 502 -29.24 2.48 4.23
C LEU A 502 -28.98 2.99 2.81
N GLU A 503 -29.37 4.22 2.46
CA GLU A 503 -29.03 4.81 1.16
C GLU A 503 -27.54 5.20 1.13
N VAL A 504 -27.07 5.84 2.20
CA VAL A 504 -25.64 6.15 2.36
C VAL A 504 -24.82 4.87 2.43
N ALA A 505 -25.24 3.89 3.25
CA ALA A 505 -24.55 2.62 3.41
C ALA A 505 -24.45 1.86 2.10
N ALA A 506 -25.55 1.67 1.36
CA ALA A 506 -25.54 0.96 0.09
C ALA A 506 -24.64 1.65 -0.95
N LYS A 507 -24.69 2.99 -1.05
CA LYS A 507 -23.84 3.77 -1.96
C LYS A 507 -22.35 3.63 -1.61
N GLN A 508 -21.99 3.76 -0.34
CA GLN A 508 -20.59 3.66 0.10
C GLN A 508 -20.07 2.23 0.03
N ILE A 509 -20.90 1.23 0.33
CA ILE A 509 -20.56 -0.18 0.16
C ILE A 509 -20.31 -0.51 -1.31
N LEU A 510 -21.13 -0.01 -2.23
CA LEU A 510 -20.92 -0.21 -3.67
C LEU A 510 -19.55 0.34 -4.11
N LEU A 511 -19.24 1.58 -3.74
CA LEU A 511 -17.95 2.22 -4.04
C LEU A 511 -16.79 1.49 -3.36
N GLY A 512 -16.95 1.13 -2.08
CA GLY A 512 -15.96 0.42 -1.29
C GLY A 512 -15.68 -0.99 -1.79
N SER A 513 -16.68 -1.68 -2.32
CA SER A 513 -16.56 -3.10 -2.73
C SER A 513 -16.19 -3.26 -4.20
N LEU A 514 -16.65 -2.37 -5.09
CA LEU A 514 -16.60 -2.60 -6.54
C LEU A 514 -15.87 -1.54 -7.35
N THR A 515 -15.35 -0.45 -6.75
CA THR A 515 -14.39 0.41 -7.47
C THR A 515 -13.23 -0.45 -7.99
N TYR A 516 -12.96 -0.34 -9.29
CA TYR A 516 -12.03 -1.19 -10.03
C TYR A 516 -12.27 -2.70 -9.82
N ASN A 517 -13.52 -3.13 -9.97
CA ASN A 517 -13.97 -4.53 -9.84
C ASN A 517 -13.72 -5.14 -8.45
N GLY A 518 -13.45 -4.35 -7.41
CA GLY A 518 -13.05 -4.87 -6.10
C GLY A 518 -11.59 -5.35 -6.02
N GLN A 519 -10.78 -5.06 -7.04
CA GLN A 519 -9.35 -5.38 -7.10
C GLN A 519 -8.52 -4.33 -6.33
N ARG A 520 -8.88 -4.11 -5.08
CA ARG A 520 -8.24 -3.15 -4.20
C ARG A 520 -7.92 -3.84 -2.88
N CYS A 521 -6.72 -3.66 -2.37
CA CYS A 521 -6.37 -4.13 -1.03
C CYS A 521 -7.36 -3.58 0.01
N THR A 522 -7.80 -2.33 -0.19
CA THR A 522 -8.80 -1.59 0.60
C THR A 522 -10.26 -1.90 0.27
N ALA A 523 -10.58 -2.85 -0.61
CA ALA A 523 -11.97 -3.13 -0.96
C ALA A 523 -12.74 -3.71 0.24
N CYS A 524 -14.00 -3.32 0.42
CA CYS A 524 -14.93 -3.99 1.35
C CYS A 524 -15.22 -5.39 0.79
N LYS A 525 -14.73 -6.42 1.46
CA LYS A 525 -14.71 -7.81 1.01
C LYS A 525 -15.67 -8.71 1.80
N LEU A 526 -16.21 -8.18 2.89
CA LEU A 526 -17.29 -8.76 3.66
C LEU A 526 -18.19 -7.63 4.15
N ILE A 527 -19.48 -7.70 3.83
CA ILE A 527 -20.49 -6.80 4.40
C ILE A 527 -21.20 -7.59 5.48
N MET A 528 -21.28 -7.04 6.68
CA MET A 528 -22.08 -7.55 7.78
C MET A 528 -23.16 -6.54 8.07
N ALA A 529 -24.42 -6.97 7.96
CA ALA A 529 -25.57 -6.11 8.21
C ALA A 529 -26.39 -6.67 9.36
N HIS A 530 -26.84 -5.79 10.26
CA HIS A 530 -27.64 -6.22 11.39
C HIS A 530 -28.92 -6.88 10.87
N ALA A 531 -29.38 -7.96 11.51
CA ALA A 531 -30.47 -8.79 11.03
C ALA A 531 -31.76 -8.01 10.75
N SER A 532 -32.01 -6.93 11.51
CA SER A 532 -33.16 -6.04 11.31
C SER A 532 -33.11 -5.20 10.03
N VAL A 533 -31.94 -5.03 9.40
CA VAL A 533 -31.74 -4.20 8.19
C VAL A 533 -31.10 -4.97 7.04
N ALA A 534 -30.62 -6.20 7.25
CA ALA A 534 -29.84 -6.95 6.28
C ALA A 534 -30.57 -7.23 4.97
N ASP A 535 -31.86 -7.60 5.03
CA ASP A 535 -32.66 -7.86 3.82
C ASP A 535 -32.84 -6.56 3.01
N ALA A 536 -33.24 -5.46 3.67
CA ALA A 536 -33.42 -4.15 3.04
C ALA A 536 -32.11 -3.57 2.47
N LEU A 537 -30.98 -3.74 3.17
CA LEU A 537 -29.66 -3.36 2.65
C LEU A 537 -29.31 -4.19 1.41
N THR A 538 -29.53 -5.51 1.47
CA THR A 538 -29.22 -6.43 0.36
C THR A 538 -29.99 -6.06 -0.90
N GLU A 539 -31.27 -5.70 -0.78
CA GLU A 539 -32.07 -5.20 -1.90
C GLU A 539 -31.46 -3.93 -2.52
N LYS A 540 -31.09 -2.94 -1.70
CA LYS A 540 -30.48 -1.68 -2.16
C LYS A 540 -29.11 -1.89 -2.81
N VAL A 541 -28.24 -2.67 -2.18
CA VAL A 541 -26.93 -3.03 -2.72
C VAL A 541 -27.11 -3.79 -4.04
N THR A 542 -28.02 -4.75 -4.11
CA THR A 542 -28.30 -5.52 -5.33
C THR A 542 -28.79 -4.64 -6.46
N ALA A 543 -29.74 -3.74 -6.21
CA ALA A 543 -30.22 -2.79 -7.20
C ALA A 543 -29.08 -1.89 -7.72
N ALA A 544 -28.23 -1.39 -6.83
CA ALA A 544 -27.10 -0.56 -7.17
C ALA A 544 -26.02 -1.32 -7.98
N VAL A 545 -25.74 -2.57 -7.62
CA VAL A 545 -24.84 -3.46 -8.36
C VAL A 545 -25.37 -3.75 -9.77
N ASN A 546 -26.67 -4.03 -9.89
CA ASN A 546 -27.29 -4.32 -11.19
C ASN A 546 -27.26 -3.10 -12.13
N ALA A 547 -27.35 -1.88 -11.58
CA ALA A 547 -27.26 -0.63 -12.33
C ALA A 547 -25.84 -0.29 -12.83
N LEU A 548 -24.79 -0.96 -12.34
CA LEU A 548 -23.42 -0.70 -12.80
C LEU A 548 -23.29 -1.00 -14.30
N LYS A 549 -22.63 -0.08 -15.02
CA LYS A 549 -22.28 -0.27 -16.43
C LYS A 549 -21.12 -1.25 -16.53
N LYS A 550 -21.29 -2.31 -17.32
CA LYS A 550 -20.25 -3.29 -17.66
C LYS A 550 -19.79 -3.03 -19.09
N GLY A 551 -18.50 -3.17 -19.35
CA GLY A 551 -17.99 -2.95 -20.69
C GLY A 551 -16.48 -2.83 -20.75
N LEU A 552 -16.01 -2.29 -21.87
CA LEU A 552 -14.59 -2.06 -22.08
C LEU A 552 -14.11 -0.83 -21.29
N PRO A 553 -12.80 -0.75 -20.96
CA PRO A 553 -12.25 0.30 -20.10
C PRO A 553 -12.54 1.73 -20.55
N TRP A 554 -12.63 1.97 -21.87
CA TRP A 554 -12.87 3.27 -22.49
C TRP A 554 -14.36 3.61 -22.68
N GLU A 555 -15.28 2.72 -22.30
CA GLU A 555 -16.72 2.93 -22.49
C GLU A 555 -17.38 3.63 -21.30
N GLY A 556 -16.59 4.16 -20.35
CA GLY A 556 -17.12 4.69 -19.09
C GLY A 556 -17.77 3.60 -18.23
N ALA A 557 -17.31 2.35 -18.37
CA ALA A 557 -17.80 1.22 -17.61
C ALA A 557 -17.31 1.28 -16.15
N ASN A 558 -18.18 0.90 -15.22
CA ASN A 558 -17.83 0.71 -13.82
C ASN A 558 -17.11 -0.62 -13.61
N ILE A 559 -17.56 -1.65 -14.35
CA ILE A 559 -17.04 -3.02 -14.30
C ILE A 559 -16.40 -3.38 -15.63
N THR A 560 -15.18 -3.88 -15.55
CA THR A 560 -14.31 -4.17 -16.71
C THR A 560 -13.72 -5.58 -16.59
N PRO A 561 -13.12 -6.12 -17.68
CA PRO A 561 -12.50 -7.43 -17.64
C PRO A 561 -11.39 -7.56 -16.58
N LEU A 562 -11.23 -8.74 -15.99
CA LEU A 562 -10.21 -9.00 -14.97
C LEU A 562 -8.82 -9.27 -15.59
N PRO A 563 -7.74 -8.60 -15.12
CA PRO A 563 -6.35 -8.81 -15.55
C PRO A 563 -5.92 -10.28 -15.52
N GLU A 564 -6.10 -10.92 -14.37
CA GLU A 564 -5.62 -12.26 -14.09
C GLU A 564 -6.45 -13.33 -14.82
N PRO A 565 -5.84 -14.20 -15.66
CA PRO A 565 -6.57 -15.24 -16.42
C PRO A 565 -7.37 -16.22 -15.58
N SER A 566 -6.83 -16.65 -14.43
CA SER A 566 -7.43 -17.65 -13.55
C SER A 566 -8.38 -17.04 -12.51
N LYS A 567 -8.49 -15.72 -12.45
CA LYS A 567 -9.34 -15.06 -11.45
C LYS A 567 -10.82 -15.39 -11.61
N PRO A 568 -11.42 -15.38 -12.82
CA PRO A 568 -12.80 -15.77 -13.00
C PRO A 568 -13.11 -17.17 -12.43
N ASP A 569 -12.28 -18.17 -12.72
CA ASP A 569 -12.48 -19.54 -12.22
C ASP A 569 -12.39 -19.62 -10.69
N TYR A 570 -11.49 -18.84 -10.08
CA TYR A 570 -11.40 -18.72 -8.62
C TYR A 570 -12.67 -18.10 -8.03
N LEU A 571 -13.23 -17.05 -8.64
CA LEU A 571 -14.47 -16.42 -8.20
C LEU A 571 -15.69 -17.35 -8.37
N GLU A 572 -15.78 -18.08 -9.48
CA GLU A 572 -16.79 -19.14 -9.67
C GLU A 572 -16.70 -20.19 -8.57
N GLY A 573 -15.48 -20.61 -8.21
CA GLY A 573 -15.25 -21.54 -7.11
C GLY A 573 -15.70 -21.00 -5.74
N LEU A 574 -15.55 -19.69 -5.49
CA LEU A 574 -16.07 -19.06 -4.27
C LEU A 574 -17.61 -19.00 -4.25
N ILE A 575 -18.23 -18.69 -5.39
CA ILE A 575 -19.70 -18.66 -5.52
C ILE A 575 -20.25 -20.08 -5.35
N ALA A 576 -19.70 -21.06 -6.07
CA ALA A 576 -20.14 -22.45 -6.00
C ALA A 576 -20.03 -23.02 -4.57
N ASP A 577 -18.95 -22.70 -3.86
CA ASP A 577 -18.78 -23.07 -2.46
C ASP A 577 -19.88 -22.46 -1.58
N ALA A 578 -20.15 -21.16 -1.71
CA ALA A 578 -21.20 -20.48 -0.94
C ALA A 578 -22.61 -21.04 -1.23
N LEU A 579 -22.94 -21.27 -2.51
CA LEU A 579 -24.23 -21.85 -2.91
C LEU A 579 -24.40 -23.27 -2.38
N SER A 580 -23.34 -24.08 -2.42
CA SER A 580 -23.37 -25.45 -1.88
C SER A 580 -23.61 -25.51 -0.37
N LYS A 581 -23.36 -24.40 0.33
CA LYS A 581 -23.52 -24.22 1.78
C LYS A 581 -24.77 -23.43 2.14
N GLY A 582 -25.65 -23.14 1.18
CA GLY A 582 -26.98 -22.57 1.44
C GLY A 582 -27.10 -21.05 1.27
N ALA A 583 -26.07 -20.35 0.80
CA ALA A 583 -26.24 -18.97 0.34
C ALA A 583 -27.02 -18.92 -0.97
N ASN A 584 -27.56 -17.74 -1.28
CA ASN A 584 -28.18 -17.45 -2.57
C ASN A 584 -27.36 -16.44 -3.36
N LEU A 585 -27.34 -16.60 -4.66
CA LEU A 585 -26.88 -15.58 -5.60
C LEU A 585 -28.07 -14.67 -5.90
N VAL A 586 -28.25 -13.62 -5.10
CA VAL A 586 -29.49 -12.81 -5.07
C VAL A 586 -29.73 -11.98 -6.34
N ASN A 587 -28.71 -11.85 -7.19
CA ASN A 587 -28.80 -11.18 -8.48
C ASN A 587 -28.57 -12.11 -9.68
N ALA A 588 -28.83 -13.42 -9.53
CA ALA A 588 -28.71 -14.40 -10.61
C ALA A 588 -29.54 -14.02 -11.85
N ASP A 589 -30.77 -13.56 -11.67
CA ASP A 589 -31.66 -13.14 -12.78
C ASP A 589 -31.13 -11.93 -13.56
N ALA A 590 -30.27 -11.13 -12.94
CA ALA A 590 -29.57 -10.01 -13.58
C ALA A 590 -28.19 -10.43 -14.16
N GLY A 591 -27.88 -11.73 -14.15
CA GLY A 591 -26.64 -12.30 -14.66
C GLY A 591 -25.47 -12.25 -13.68
N GLY A 592 -25.70 -12.00 -12.38
CA GLY A 592 -24.64 -12.03 -11.37
C GLY A 592 -23.88 -13.37 -11.39
N GLY A 593 -22.56 -13.33 -11.19
CA GLY A 593 -21.72 -14.54 -11.20
C GLY A 593 -21.47 -15.16 -12.58
N SER A 594 -22.14 -14.69 -13.64
CA SER A 594 -21.82 -15.09 -15.01
C SER A 594 -20.59 -14.35 -15.54
N ARG A 595 -20.03 -14.83 -16.67
CA ARG A 595 -18.91 -14.16 -17.31
C ARG A 595 -18.90 -14.28 -18.83
N ALA A 596 -18.29 -13.29 -19.47
CA ALA A 596 -17.87 -13.34 -20.87
C ALA A 596 -16.35 -13.21 -20.93
N GLY A 597 -15.65 -14.34 -21.09
CA GLY A 597 -14.19 -14.38 -20.99
C GLY A 597 -13.74 -14.00 -19.56
N SER A 598 -12.99 -12.90 -19.43
CA SER A 598 -12.56 -12.31 -18.16
C SER A 598 -13.47 -11.20 -17.63
N LEU A 599 -14.50 -10.79 -18.38
CA LEU A 599 -15.53 -9.90 -17.87
C LEU A 599 -16.45 -10.68 -16.94
N PHE A 600 -16.27 -10.49 -15.64
CA PHE A 600 -17.04 -11.15 -14.59
C PHE A 600 -18.18 -10.25 -14.11
N MET A 601 -19.42 -10.72 -14.23
CA MET A 601 -20.58 -9.96 -13.79
C MET A 601 -20.64 -9.97 -12.27
N PRO A 602 -20.78 -8.79 -11.61
CA PRO A 602 -20.70 -8.73 -10.16
C PRO A 602 -21.74 -9.62 -9.49
N ALA A 603 -21.29 -10.46 -8.57
CA ALA A 603 -22.13 -11.41 -7.84
C ALA A 603 -22.45 -10.85 -6.45
N VAL A 604 -23.73 -10.78 -6.09
CA VAL A 604 -24.15 -10.50 -4.71
C VAL A 604 -24.58 -11.81 -4.08
N ILE A 605 -23.90 -12.21 -3.00
CA ILE A 605 -24.15 -13.49 -2.33
C ILE A 605 -24.73 -13.20 -0.94
N TYR A 606 -25.87 -13.81 -0.64
CA TYR A 606 -26.58 -13.58 0.61
C TYR A 606 -27.55 -14.71 1.00
N PRO A 607 -27.70 -15.04 2.29
CA PRO A 607 -26.77 -14.69 3.36
C PRO A 607 -25.50 -15.54 3.24
N VAL A 608 -24.32 -14.92 3.48
CA VAL A 608 -23.08 -15.68 3.69
C VAL A 608 -22.82 -15.90 5.17
N ASP A 609 -22.13 -17.00 5.48
CA ASP A 609 -21.71 -17.33 6.84
C ASP A 609 -20.25 -17.80 6.87
N PRO A 610 -19.63 -17.93 8.07
CA PRO A 610 -18.22 -18.31 8.19
C PRO A 610 -17.83 -19.61 7.50
N THR A 611 -18.77 -20.54 7.29
CA THR A 611 -18.49 -21.84 6.65
C THR A 611 -18.11 -21.70 5.18
N MET A 612 -18.50 -20.59 4.56
CA MET A 612 -18.30 -20.32 3.14
C MET A 612 -16.94 -19.69 2.91
N ARG A 613 -16.21 -20.15 1.88
CA ARG A 613 -14.89 -19.63 1.51
C ARG A 613 -14.93 -18.12 1.28
N VAL A 614 -15.99 -17.61 0.64
CA VAL A 614 -16.18 -16.18 0.36
C VAL A 614 -16.23 -15.31 1.62
N PHE A 615 -16.49 -15.88 2.79
CA PHE A 615 -16.47 -15.16 4.07
C PHE A 615 -15.06 -14.84 4.55
N GLY A 616 -14.10 -15.77 4.38
CA GLY A 616 -12.72 -15.63 4.89
C GLY A 616 -11.66 -15.36 3.82
N GLU A 617 -11.82 -15.90 2.61
CA GLU A 617 -10.84 -15.78 1.53
C GLU A 617 -10.97 -14.45 0.79
N GLU A 618 -9.85 -13.78 0.50
CA GLU A 618 -9.84 -12.57 -0.32
C GLU A 618 -10.27 -12.91 -1.75
N GLN A 619 -11.34 -12.27 -2.23
CA GLN A 619 -11.85 -12.48 -3.58
C GLN A 619 -10.99 -11.73 -4.60
N PHE A 620 -10.64 -10.47 -4.25
CA PHE A 620 -9.92 -9.54 -5.12
C PHE A 620 -10.57 -9.45 -6.52
N GLY A 621 -11.89 -9.26 -6.53
CA GLY A 621 -12.74 -9.36 -7.71
C GLY A 621 -14.20 -9.05 -7.34
N PRO A 622 -15.11 -8.97 -8.32
CA PRO A 622 -16.44 -8.38 -8.14
C PRO A 622 -17.43 -9.36 -7.53
N VAL A 623 -17.12 -9.87 -6.33
CA VAL A 623 -18.00 -10.71 -5.53
C VAL A 623 -18.26 -9.98 -4.21
N VAL A 624 -19.54 -9.74 -3.94
CA VAL A 624 -20.05 -8.94 -2.82
C VAL A 624 -20.79 -9.86 -1.85
N PRO A 625 -20.10 -10.44 -0.87
CA PRO A 625 -20.75 -11.27 0.15
C PRO A 625 -21.39 -10.38 1.24
N ILE A 626 -22.64 -10.69 1.57
CA ILE A 626 -23.38 -10.03 2.65
C ILE A 626 -23.75 -11.08 3.70
N ALA A 627 -23.33 -10.87 4.93
CA ALA A 627 -23.65 -11.67 6.11
C ALA A 627 -24.67 -10.95 6.98
N LYS A 628 -25.50 -11.73 7.70
CA LYS A 628 -26.31 -11.20 8.81
C LYS A 628 -25.48 -11.18 10.08
N PHE A 629 -25.76 -10.22 10.96
CA PHE A 629 -25.40 -10.32 12.37
C PHE A 629 -26.55 -9.90 13.28
N CYS A 630 -26.70 -10.50 14.45
CA CYS A 630 -27.70 -10.11 15.46
C CYS A 630 -27.08 -9.33 16.64
N SER A 631 -25.75 -9.35 16.75
CA SER A 631 -25.01 -8.69 17.81
C SER A 631 -23.65 -8.20 17.31
N ALA A 632 -23.11 -7.15 17.93
CA ALA A 632 -21.73 -6.70 17.67
C ALA A 632 -20.71 -7.82 17.91
N SER A 633 -21.09 -8.78 18.75
CA SER A 633 -20.34 -9.98 19.07
C SER A 633 -20.07 -10.84 17.83
N GLU A 634 -21.05 -11.02 16.94
CA GLU A 634 -20.92 -11.75 15.66
C GLU A 634 -20.07 -11.00 14.61
N VAL A 635 -19.97 -9.68 14.72
CA VAL A 635 -19.13 -8.84 13.86
C VAL A 635 -17.66 -8.92 14.23
N ASP A 636 -17.33 -8.71 15.51
CA ASP A 636 -15.94 -8.82 15.96
C ASP A 636 -15.42 -10.26 15.74
N ALA A 637 -16.34 -11.20 15.78
CA ALA A 637 -16.18 -12.59 15.45
C ALA A 637 -15.66 -12.75 14.03
N ALA A 638 -16.38 -12.23 13.04
CA ALA A 638 -15.92 -12.22 11.66
C ALA A 638 -14.57 -11.50 11.47
N VAL A 639 -14.36 -10.38 12.18
CA VAL A 639 -13.12 -9.59 12.09
C VAL A 639 -11.93 -10.38 12.55
N ARG A 640 -12.02 -11.00 13.72
CA ARG A 640 -10.88 -11.72 14.27
C ARG A 640 -10.61 -12.97 13.46
N ALA A 641 -11.59 -13.57 12.76
CA ALA A 641 -11.44 -14.74 11.88
C ALA A 641 -10.28 -14.64 10.88
N SER A 642 -9.98 -13.40 10.53
CA SER A 642 -9.05 -13.03 9.49
C SER A 642 -7.65 -12.80 10.05
N TRP A 643 -6.64 -13.39 9.40
CA TRP A 643 -5.23 -13.02 9.59
C TRP A 643 -4.88 -11.65 8.97
N ASN A 644 -5.85 -11.02 8.29
CA ASN A 644 -5.69 -9.73 7.64
C ASN A 644 -6.36 -8.61 8.47
N GLY A 645 -5.69 -7.46 8.62
CA GLY A 645 -6.18 -6.32 9.41
C GLY A 645 -5.87 -4.96 8.77
N GLN A 646 -6.43 -4.67 7.59
CA GLN A 646 -6.11 -3.44 6.86
C GLN A 646 -7.11 -2.30 7.08
N GLN A 647 -8.42 -2.54 6.89
CA GLN A 647 -9.48 -1.54 7.05
C GLN A 647 -10.81 -2.14 7.53
N ALA A 648 -11.65 -1.32 8.15
CA ALA A 648 -13.07 -1.59 8.36
C ALA A 648 -13.92 -0.38 7.94
N ALA A 649 -15.23 -0.58 7.80
CA ALA A 649 -16.25 0.44 7.66
C ALA A 649 -17.39 0.18 8.64
N ILE A 650 -17.90 1.21 9.32
CA ILE A 650 -19.04 1.13 10.23
C ILE A 650 -20.05 2.20 9.80
N PHE A 651 -21.30 1.79 9.59
CA PHE A 651 -22.41 2.64 9.22
C PHE A 651 -23.42 2.64 10.36
N THR A 652 -23.66 3.82 10.93
CA THR A 652 -24.57 4.08 12.06
C THR A 652 -24.82 5.58 12.16
N GLN A 653 -25.90 5.98 12.81
CA GLN A 653 -26.17 7.36 13.25
C GLN A 653 -25.86 7.53 14.74
N ASP A 654 -25.70 6.44 15.48
CA ASP A 654 -25.36 6.39 16.89
C ASP A 654 -23.83 6.43 17.10
N PRO A 655 -23.30 7.42 17.83
CA PRO A 655 -21.88 7.47 18.16
C PRO A 655 -21.43 6.44 19.20
N GLU A 656 -22.33 5.85 20.00
CA GLU A 656 -22.04 4.76 20.97
C GLU A 656 -21.97 3.39 20.28
#